data_AF-A0A2W4SB24-F1
#
_entry.id   AF-A0A2W4SB24-F1
#
_cell.length_a   1.000
_cell.length_b   1.000
_cell.length_c   1.000
_cell.angle_alpha   90.00
_cell.angle_beta   90.00
_cell.angle_gamma   90.00
#
_symmetry.space_group_name_H-M   'P 1'
#
loop_
_entity.id
_entity.type
_entity.pdbx_description
1 polymer ?
#
loop_
_entity_poly.entity_id
_entity_poly.type
_entity_poly.pdbx_seq_one_letter_code
_entity_poly.pdbx_strand_id
1 'polypeptide(L)'
;MKRPGSMSDPLWYKDAIIYETHVKAFFDGNDDGMGDFPGLLQKLDYIQDLGVTCIWLLPFFPSPLRDDGYDISDYLNVHPDYGTMEDFEAFLAAAHDRGLQVMIELVINHTSDQHPWFQRARHAPPGSPERNFYVWSDTDQLYRDARIIFTDTEQSNWTWDPVAKAYYWHRFFSHQPDLNWDNPEVFEEIVRVMRFWLDKGVDALRLDAIPYLIERDGTSCENLPETHAIIRRLRAVIDEHYEGRMILAEANQWPTDVRPYFGDGDECHMAFHFPVMPRIFMALRLEDRLPITDIMGQTPPIPDTCQWALFLRNHDELTLEMVTSDERDYMYMAYSADPKMRINVGIRRRLAPLMDNNRRRIELLNSLLFSFPGTPIIYYGDEIGMGDNIYLGDRNGVRTPMQWNADRNGGFSRATPQRLYSPPIMDPVYGYEAVNVEAQQSDPSSLLHWMRNMIALRKLFKVFGRGTFEALHPANRKVLAYIRRYDGETVLCVANLSRFAQPVELDLSAFEGLRPIEMLGYVEFPTITRRPYPLTLGPYGFLWFELQPAPEAVDLGDHDQIPVDGGWVDVFEGVGREVLERRALPRFLPAQRWFASKSHGIERVTIRDWAALEGTRAALVLVDVQLDDSSVHTYFVPLAISFAPLPELPPSAIVAQVAGADGHGLLFDAVHDDPACAALLTLIEQDRDLPTRHGIIRGRAGAGFDDARGPRATILPPVRGAVEQSNTSLRFGDRLFLKLFRRSQAGPNPDCEVVRYLTEEAAFAHVPPYAGAIEYEVEGHESTTLAMLQGLVANQGDGWTWALEEVDRYYEAAALAEVPESLATLTSTPLLDLAAAPDADEAREYLGLALDSAATLGRRTGELHIALAAGTDAAFRPVPLSGGELTALADALRTHAVQTFDRLRAGLSSLPDEVVESAALVLGRRRALLARLDAVSTITEPAGWRTRIHGDYHLGQVLRAKADFVVLDFEGEPSRPLPERRRRHSPLKDVAGMIRSFSYAAWSGAFTRLARRPEDLSRVEPWALLWERATAAAFLRAYRETTDGQPFVPAGDQAWRILLDAYVLDKVLYELAYELDNRPGWIRVPLTGILAFDRLAR
;
A
#
# COMPACT_ATOMS: atom_id res chain seq x y z
N MET A 1 -7.81 -15.59 0.85
CA MET A 1 -8.29 -14.62 1.86
C MET A 1 -9.80 -14.47 1.72
N LYS A 2 -10.59 -14.56 2.81
CA LYS A 2 -12.03 -14.22 2.78
C LYS A 2 -12.18 -12.70 2.56
N ARG A 3 -13.08 -12.26 1.67
CA ARG A 3 -13.32 -10.83 1.40
C ARG A 3 -13.80 -10.13 2.69
N PRO A 4 -13.19 -8.99 3.11
CA PRO A 4 -13.72 -8.17 4.22
C PRO A 4 -15.17 -7.76 3.91
N GLY A 5 -16.08 -7.87 4.89
CA GLY A 5 -17.49 -7.50 4.71
C GLY A 5 -18.33 -8.49 3.89
N SER A 6 -17.90 -9.74 3.68
CA SER A 6 -18.74 -10.76 3.04
C SER A 6 -19.84 -11.24 4.00
N MET A 7 -21.08 -11.39 3.50
CA MET A 7 -22.21 -12.00 4.24
C MET A 7 -21.93 -13.41 4.79
N SER A 8 -20.85 -14.06 4.37
CA SER A 8 -20.41 -15.35 4.93
C SER A 8 -19.78 -15.24 6.33
N ASP A 9 -19.53 -14.02 6.83
CA ASP A 9 -19.17 -13.74 8.21
C ASP A 9 -20.40 -13.16 8.95
N PRO A 10 -20.94 -13.82 9.99
CA PRO A 10 -22.08 -13.31 10.75
C PRO A 10 -21.78 -11.98 11.48
N LEU A 11 -20.51 -11.58 11.58
CA LEU A 11 -20.06 -10.32 12.17
C LEU A 11 -19.57 -9.31 11.12
N TRP A 12 -20.00 -9.42 9.86
CA TRP A 12 -19.53 -8.56 8.76
C TRP A 12 -19.64 -7.05 9.07
N TYR A 13 -20.65 -6.67 9.85
CA TYR A 13 -20.90 -5.28 10.25
C TYR A 13 -19.76 -4.68 11.09
N LYS A 14 -18.90 -5.50 11.71
CA LYS A 14 -17.71 -5.03 12.44
C LYS A 14 -16.60 -4.51 11.53
N ASP A 15 -16.54 -5.02 10.31
CA ASP A 15 -15.53 -4.66 9.31
C ASP A 15 -16.09 -3.71 8.24
N ALA A 16 -17.39 -3.39 8.31
CA ALA A 16 -18.07 -2.59 7.33
C ALA A 16 -17.57 -1.14 7.29
N ILE A 17 -17.88 -0.48 6.17
CA ILE A 17 -17.86 0.96 6.00
C ILE A 17 -19.25 1.32 5.50
N ILE A 18 -20.01 2.07 6.31
CA ILE A 18 -21.41 2.40 6.01
C ILE A 18 -21.46 3.77 5.35
N TYR A 19 -22.32 3.92 4.34
CA TYR A 19 -22.56 5.17 3.64
C TYR A 19 -24.03 5.55 3.77
N GLU A 20 -24.30 6.59 4.55
CA GLU A 20 -25.63 7.14 4.79
C GLU A 20 -26.04 8.04 3.63
N THR A 21 -27.15 7.71 2.95
CA THR A 21 -27.67 8.49 1.84
C THR A 21 -29.19 8.50 1.79
N HIS A 22 -29.75 9.57 1.22
CA HIS A 22 -31.18 9.67 0.94
C HIS A 22 -31.43 9.46 -0.55
N VAL A 23 -32.36 8.56 -0.90
CA VAL A 23 -32.75 8.30 -2.31
C VAL A 23 -33.07 9.60 -3.04
N LYS A 24 -33.94 10.45 -2.47
CA LYS A 24 -34.33 11.75 -3.02
C LYS A 24 -33.18 12.70 -3.35
N ALA A 25 -32.03 12.56 -2.67
CA ALA A 25 -30.94 13.52 -2.71
C ALA A 25 -29.74 13.06 -3.54
N PHE A 26 -29.68 11.79 -3.91
CA PHE A 26 -28.47 11.21 -4.48
C PHE A 26 -28.37 11.40 -5.99
N PHE A 27 -29.34 10.92 -6.78
CA PHE A 27 -29.37 11.14 -8.23
C PHE A 27 -30.79 10.94 -8.77
N ASP A 28 -31.22 11.83 -9.65
CA ASP A 28 -32.52 11.79 -10.33
C ASP A 28 -32.38 11.05 -11.66
N GLY A 29 -32.97 9.85 -11.75
CA GLY A 29 -32.89 8.99 -12.93
C GLY A 29 -33.90 9.32 -14.02
N ASN A 30 -34.92 10.13 -13.73
CA ASN A 30 -36.06 10.38 -14.61
C ASN A 30 -36.28 11.86 -15.00
N ASP A 31 -35.47 12.77 -14.45
CA ASP A 31 -35.46 14.22 -14.67
C ASP A 31 -36.71 14.97 -14.18
N ASP A 32 -37.38 14.50 -13.13
CA ASP A 32 -38.52 15.19 -12.51
C ASP A 32 -38.14 16.22 -11.44
N GLY A 33 -36.90 16.17 -10.96
CA GLY A 33 -36.33 17.03 -9.92
C GLY A 33 -36.13 16.36 -8.57
N MET A 34 -36.43 15.07 -8.42
CA MET A 34 -36.26 14.29 -7.21
C MET A 34 -35.43 13.02 -7.48
N GLY A 35 -34.57 12.63 -6.54
CA GLY A 35 -33.79 11.41 -6.67
C GLY A 35 -34.65 10.16 -6.50
N ASP A 36 -34.30 9.10 -7.22
CA ASP A 36 -35.09 7.85 -7.29
C ASP A 36 -34.19 6.59 -7.29
N PHE A 37 -34.78 5.41 -7.09
CA PHE A 37 -34.03 4.14 -7.09
C PHE A 37 -33.32 3.85 -8.43
N PRO A 38 -33.93 4.07 -9.61
CA PRO A 38 -33.23 3.96 -10.89
C PRO A 38 -32.00 4.88 -10.99
N GLY A 39 -32.06 6.07 -10.38
CA GLY A 39 -30.95 7.00 -10.30
C GLY A 39 -29.86 6.53 -9.34
N LEU A 40 -30.23 6.10 -8.13
CA LEU A 40 -29.29 5.53 -7.16
C LEU A 40 -28.58 4.28 -7.72
N LEU A 41 -29.30 3.43 -8.45
CA LEU A 41 -28.76 2.26 -9.16
C LEU A 41 -27.63 2.65 -10.12
N GLN A 42 -27.76 3.75 -10.86
CA GLN A 42 -26.73 4.25 -11.79
C GLN A 42 -25.46 4.75 -11.07
N LYS A 43 -25.52 4.99 -9.77
CA LYS A 43 -24.41 5.52 -8.97
C LYS A 43 -23.78 4.49 -8.03
N LEU A 44 -24.20 3.22 -8.08
CA LEU A 44 -23.61 2.15 -7.29
C LEU A 44 -22.10 1.97 -7.55
N ASP A 45 -21.66 2.15 -8.80
CA ASP A 45 -20.23 2.03 -9.15
C ASP A 45 -19.39 3.08 -8.42
N TYR A 46 -19.91 4.30 -8.26
CA TYR A 46 -19.25 5.35 -7.47
C TYR A 46 -19.11 4.97 -5.99
N ILE A 47 -20.18 4.43 -5.40
CA ILE A 47 -20.19 3.99 -3.98
C ILE A 47 -19.20 2.84 -3.79
N GLN A 48 -19.19 1.87 -4.72
CA GLN A 48 -18.26 0.76 -4.70
C GLN A 48 -16.81 1.23 -4.82
N ASP A 49 -16.52 2.14 -5.76
CA ASP A 49 -15.19 2.72 -5.96
C ASP A 49 -14.71 3.55 -4.78
N LEU A 50 -15.62 4.16 -4.00
CA LEU A 50 -15.28 4.82 -2.74
C LEU A 50 -14.73 3.82 -1.70
N GLY A 51 -15.05 2.54 -1.84
CA GLY A 51 -14.62 1.45 -0.95
C GLY A 51 -15.62 1.10 0.16
N VAL A 52 -16.80 1.73 0.14
CA VAL A 52 -17.95 1.44 1.00
C VAL A 52 -18.35 -0.03 0.89
N THR A 53 -18.89 -0.60 1.96
CA THR A 53 -19.40 -1.98 1.96
C THR A 53 -20.88 -2.07 2.31
N CYS A 54 -21.46 -1.06 2.94
CA CYS A 54 -22.88 -1.04 3.27
C CYS A 54 -23.50 0.33 2.97
N ILE A 55 -24.66 0.36 2.31
CA ILE A 55 -25.43 1.57 2.06
C ILE A 55 -26.55 1.63 3.10
N TRP A 56 -26.62 2.70 3.87
CA TRP A 56 -27.77 3.01 4.73
C TRP A 56 -28.66 4.02 4.03
N LEU A 57 -29.89 3.58 3.74
CA LEU A 57 -30.94 4.40 3.15
C LEU A 57 -31.82 5.01 4.23
N LEU A 58 -31.97 6.33 4.19
CA LEU A 58 -33.02 7.06 4.91
C LEU A 58 -34.42 6.64 4.44
N PRO A 59 -35.51 7.01 5.15
CA PRO A 59 -36.84 6.48 4.84
C PRO A 59 -37.24 6.74 3.39
N PHE A 60 -37.64 5.68 2.69
CA PHE A 60 -38.11 5.73 1.30
C PHE A 60 -39.58 5.27 1.16
N PHE A 61 -40.28 5.11 2.27
CA PHE A 61 -41.66 4.65 2.34
C PHE A 61 -42.66 5.75 1.96
N PRO A 62 -43.88 5.43 1.50
CA PRO A 62 -44.95 6.41 1.34
C PRO A 62 -45.16 7.23 2.60
N SER A 63 -45.14 8.54 2.45
CA SER A 63 -45.14 9.51 3.54
C SER A 63 -45.65 10.85 3.00
N PRO A 64 -46.30 11.70 3.81
CA PRO A 64 -46.56 13.07 3.41
C PRO A 64 -45.32 13.98 3.50
N LEU A 65 -44.16 13.42 3.88
CA LEU A 65 -42.85 14.07 3.96
C LEU A 65 -42.82 15.28 4.89
N ARG A 66 -43.62 15.26 5.97
CA ARG A 66 -43.67 16.38 6.93
C ARG A 66 -42.51 16.31 7.93
N ASP A 67 -41.95 15.12 8.13
CA ASP A 67 -40.64 14.90 8.75
C ASP A 67 -39.74 14.09 7.81
N ASP A 68 -39.79 14.47 6.53
CA ASP A 68 -38.89 13.94 5.50
C ASP A 68 -38.88 12.42 5.33
N GLY A 69 -40.03 11.77 5.54
CA GLY A 69 -40.19 10.33 5.38
C GLY A 69 -40.22 9.55 6.69
N TYR A 70 -39.81 10.14 7.81
CA TYR A 70 -39.93 9.52 9.13
C TYR A 70 -41.39 9.40 9.59
N ASP A 71 -42.28 10.23 9.07
CA ASP A 71 -43.72 10.10 9.20
C ASP A 71 -44.30 9.11 8.15
N ILE A 72 -44.14 7.81 8.40
CA ILE A 72 -44.52 6.73 7.47
C ILE A 72 -46.05 6.54 7.41
N SER A 73 -46.61 6.51 6.20
CA SER A 73 -48.04 6.25 5.93
C SER A 73 -48.33 4.86 5.34
N ASP A 74 -47.31 4.17 4.82
CA ASP A 74 -47.36 2.75 4.44
C ASP A 74 -45.96 2.12 4.55
N TYR A 75 -45.78 1.14 5.44
CA TYR A 75 -44.49 0.49 5.67
C TYR A 75 -44.05 -0.51 4.59
N LEU A 76 -44.98 -0.99 3.76
CA LEU A 76 -44.74 -2.16 2.89
C LEU A 76 -44.56 -1.77 1.42
N ASN A 77 -44.33 -0.49 1.15
CA ASN A 77 -44.27 0.05 -0.19
C ASN A 77 -43.18 1.11 -0.32
N VAL A 78 -42.90 1.51 -1.56
CA VAL A 78 -41.95 2.58 -1.90
C VAL A 78 -42.72 3.87 -2.18
N HIS A 79 -42.19 5.01 -1.73
CA HIS A 79 -42.76 6.32 -2.02
C HIS A 79 -42.83 6.52 -3.55
N PRO A 80 -43.98 6.97 -4.11
CA PRO A 80 -44.14 7.06 -5.57
C PRO A 80 -43.07 7.90 -6.28
N ASP A 81 -42.60 8.98 -5.64
CA ASP A 81 -41.54 9.84 -6.19
C ASP A 81 -40.15 9.17 -6.20
N TYR A 82 -39.94 8.06 -5.49
CA TYR A 82 -38.67 7.33 -5.46
C TYR A 82 -38.66 6.11 -6.40
N GLY A 83 -39.79 5.82 -7.05
CA GLY A 83 -39.97 4.69 -7.94
C GLY A 83 -40.92 3.63 -7.38
N THR A 84 -40.71 2.38 -7.80
CA THR A 84 -41.58 1.23 -7.49
C THR A 84 -40.87 0.20 -6.60
N MET A 85 -41.62 -0.79 -6.13
CA MET A 85 -41.03 -1.93 -5.42
C MET A 85 -40.06 -2.70 -6.31
N GLU A 86 -40.37 -2.84 -7.61
CA GLU A 86 -39.50 -3.47 -8.58
C GLU A 86 -38.17 -2.72 -8.76
N ASP A 87 -38.19 -1.37 -8.72
CA ASP A 87 -36.97 -0.57 -8.78
C ASP A 87 -36.10 -0.76 -7.54
N PHE A 88 -36.71 -0.86 -6.35
CA PHE A 88 -35.98 -1.18 -5.12
C PHE A 88 -35.34 -2.58 -5.19
N GLU A 89 -36.08 -3.59 -5.64
CA GLU A 89 -35.56 -4.95 -5.78
C GLU A 89 -34.41 -5.03 -6.79
N ALA A 90 -34.50 -4.27 -7.90
CA ALA A 90 -33.41 -4.14 -8.87
C ALA A 90 -32.17 -3.46 -8.26
N PHE A 91 -32.36 -2.39 -7.49
CA PHE A 91 -31.28 -1.74 -6.74
C PHE A 91 -30.63 -2.69 -5.74
N LEU A 92 -31.42 -3.41 -4.94
CA LEU A 92 -30.94 -4.33 -3.91
C LEU A 92 -30.10 -5.46 -4.53
N ALA A 93 -30.59 -6.08 -5.60
CA ALA A 93 -29.86 -7.11 -6.33
C ALA A 93 -28.53 -6.58 -6.89
N ALA A 94 -28.54 -5.40 -7.51
CA ALA A 94 -27.34 -4.79 -8.08
C ALA A 94 -26.30 -4.36 -7.02
N ALA A 95 -26.76 -3.98 -5.81
CA ALA A 95 -25.89 -3.72 -4.67
C ALA A 95 -25.22 -5.03 -4.20
N HIS A 96 -26.00 -6.11 -4.04
CA HIS A 96 -25.48 -7.43 -3.65
C HIS A 96 -24.49 -8.01 -4.66
N ASP A 97 -24.75 -7.85 -5.97
CA ASP A 97 -23.82 -8.26 -7.04
C ASP A 97 -22.45 -7.58 -6.93
N ARG A 98 -22.43 -6.36 -6.37
CA ARG A 98 -21.21 -5.58 -6.09
C ARG A 98 -20.60 -5.86 -4.71
N GLY A 99 -21.23 -6.73 -3.92
CA GLY A 99 -20.84 -7.04 -2.54
C GLY A 99 -21.16 -5.92 -1.55
N LEU A 100 -22.15 -5.07 -1.85
CA LEU A 100 -22.63 -4.01 -0.98
C LEU A 100 -23.86 -4.50 -0.21
N GLN A 101 -23.83 -4.42 1.12
CA GLN A 101 -25.01 -4.64 1.94
C GLN A 101 -25.93 -3.42 1.93
N VAL A 102 -27.23 -3.62 2.18
CA VAL A 102 -28.22 -2.55 2.26
C VAL A 102 -28.89 -2.54 3.63
N MET A 103 -28.76 -1.40 4.31
CA MET A 103 -29.44 -1.04 5.54
C MET A 103 -30.59 -0.09 5.23
N ILE A 104 -31.75 -0.31 5.85
CA ILE A 104 -32.90 0.58 5.75
C ILE A 104 -33.35 1.06 7.13
N GLU A 105 -34.14 2.12 7.14
CA GLU A 105 -34.85 2.56 8.34
C GLU A 105 -35.99 1.62 8.72
N LEU A 106 -36.18 1.44 10.02
CA LEU A 106 -37.38 0.87 10.60
C LEU A 106 -37.87 1.79 11.72
N VAL A 107 -38.77 2.70 11.38
CA VAL A 107 -39.39 3.64 12.32
C VAL A 107 -40.49 2.91 13.10
N ILE A 108 -40.16 2.49 14.32
CA ILE A 108 -41.04 1.63 15.13
C ILE A 108 -41.75 2.37 16.26
N ASN A 109 -41.36 3.60 16.57
CA ASN A 109 -41.99 4.37 17.65
C ASN A 109 -43.35 4.94 17.25
N HIS A 110 -43.47 5.45 16.02
CA HIS A 110 -44.63 6.24 15.58
C HIS A 110 -44.92 5.99 14.10
N THR A 111 -46.09 6.44 13.64
CA THR A 111 -46.46 6.49 12.22
C THR A 111 -46.87 7.91 11.83
N SER A 112 -47.09 8.18 10.55
CA SER A 112 -47.86 9.37 10.13
C SER A 112 -49.28 9.36 10.70
N ASP A 113 -49.83 10.54 10.98
CA ASP A 113 -51.27 10.73 11.23
C ASP A 113 -52.13 10.32 10.02
N GLN A 114 -51.55 10.21 8.82
CA GLN A 114 -52.23 9.72 7.62
C GLN A 114 -52.20 8.19 7.48
N HIS A 115 -51.44 7.49 8.33
CA HIS A 115 -51.36 6.03 8.27
C HIS A 115 -52.76 5.41 8.43
N PRO A 116 -53.13 4.37 7.64
CA PRO A 116 -54.43 3.72 7.76
C PRO A 116 -54.75 3.22 9.17
N TRP A 117 -53.72 2.90 9.96
CA TRP A 117 -53.88 2.53 11.38
C TRP A 117 -54.43 3.70 12.20
N PHE A 118 -53.82 4.89 12.12
CA PHE A 118 -54.29 6.07 12.87
C PHE A 118 -55.66 6.52 12.42
N GLN A 119 -55.92 6.51 11.11
CA GLN A 119 -57.22 6.84 10.56
C GLN A 119 -58.32 5.89 11.08
N ARG A 120 -58.04 4.58 11.18
CA ARG A 120 -58.98 3.66 11.84
C ARG A 120 -59.11 3.94 13.34
N ALA A 121 -57.99 4.16 14.03
CA ALA A 121 -57.96 4.39 15.47
C ALA A 121 -58.78 5.61 15.89
N ARG A 122 -58.59 6.75 15.23
CA ARG A 122 -59.30 8.00 15.58
C ARG A 122 -60.82 7.93 15.35
N HIS A 123 -61.27 7.05 14.45
CA HIS A 123 -62.69 6.81 14.19
C HIS A 123 -63.28 5.68 15.04
N ALA A 124 -62.44 4.89 15.71
CA ALA A 124 -62.86 3.75 16.50
C ALA A 124 -63.34 4.16 17.91
N PRO A 125 -64.31 3.44 18.50
CA PRO A 125 -64.76 3.68 19.87
C PRO A 125 -63.63 3.50 20.91
N PRO A 126 -63.64 4.25 22.03
CA PRO A 126 -62.71 4.03 23.14
C PRO A 126 -62.68 2.57 23.60
N GLY A 127 -61.47 2.02 23.75
CA GLY A 127 -61.22 0.64 24.20
C GLY A 127 -61.29 -0.44 23.12
N SER A 128 -61.56 -0.11 21.85
CA SER A 128 -61.49 -1.10 20.76
C SER A 128 -60.03 -1.47 20.38
N PRO A 129 -59.79 -2.65 19.79
CA PRO A 129 -58.45 -3.03 19.31
C PRO A 129 -57.86 -2.00 18.34
N GLU A 130 -58.67 -1.48 17.42
CA GLU A 130 -58.24 -0.47 16.45
C GLU A 130 -57.90 0.86 17.12
N ARG A 131 -58.63 1.26 18.17
CA ARG A 131 -58.33 2.48 18.95
C ARG A 131 -57.00 2.34 19.68
N ASN A 132 -56.77 1.17 20.28
CA ASN A 132 -55.63 0.88 21.13
C ASN A 132 -54.31 0.66 20.36
N PHE A 133 -54.29 0.86 19.05
CA PHE A 133 -53.06 0.88 18.25
C PHE A 133 -52.17 2.10 18.56
N TYR A 134 -52.75 3.17 19.12
CA TYR A 134 -52.08 4.39 19.54
C TYR A 134 -52.39 4.71 21.00
N VAL A 135 -51.60 5.59 21.60
CA VAL A 135 -51.73 5.99 23.00
C VAL A 135 -52.71 7.17 23.12
N TRP A 136 -53.84 6.96 23.82
CA TRP A 136 -54.91 7.95 23.99
C TRP A 136 -55.12 8.34 25.45
N SER A 137 -55.57 9.58 25.68
CA SER A 137 -55.95 10.07 27.00
C SER A 137 -57.07 11.12 26.92
N ASP A 138 -57.92 11.17 27.94
CA ASP A 138 -58.93 12.25 28.09
C ASP A 138 -58.30 13.58 28.54
N THR A 139 -57.04 13.56 28.99
CA THR A 139 -56.30 14.73 29.49
C THR A 139 -54.86 14.72 29.00
N ASP A 140 -54.23 15.89 28.90
CA ASP A 140 -52.81 16.07 28.62
C ASP A 140 -51.91 15.97 29.87
N GLN A 141 -52.43 15.39 30.96
CA GLN A 141 -51.82 15.45 32.29
C GLN A 141 -51.00 14.20 32.67
N LEU A 142 -50.96 13.17 31.82
CA LEU A 142 -50.14 11.96 31.99
C LEU A 142 -48.72 12.19 31.47
N TYR A 143 -47.76 11.43 32.00
CA TYR A 143 -46.35 11.43 31.57
C TYR A 143 -45.65 12.80 31.66
N ARG A 144 -45.99 13.60 32.69
CA ARG A 144 -45.51 14.99 32.83
C ARG A 144 -43.99 15.16 32.94
N ASP A 145 -43.28 14.11 33.35
CA ASP A 145 -41.83 14.13 33.54
C ASP A 145 -41.07 13.82 32.22
N ALA A 146 -41.78 13.45 31.14
CA ALA A 146 -41.18 13.27 29.82
C ALA A 146 -40.89 14.63 29.17
N ARG A 147 -39.68 14.78 28.63
CA ARG A 147 -39.27 16.00 27.92
C ARG A 147 -39.92 16.11 26.54
N ILE A 148 -40.00 17.33 26.02
CA ILE A 148 -40.33 17.62 24.62
C ILE A 148 -39.03 17.61 23.82
N ILE A 149 -38.97 16.85 22.72
CA ILE A 149 -37.76 16.74 21.89
C ILE A 149 -37.67 17.94 20.92
N PHE A 150 -38.71 18.19 20.13
CA PHE A 150 -38.76 19.31 19.18
C PHE A 150 -39.31 20.59 19.83
N THR A 151 -38.52 21.15 20.76
CA THR A 151 -38.90 22.31 21.59
C THR A 151 -39.22 23.57 20.79
N ASP A 152 -38.71 23.69 19.56
CA ASP A 152 -38.93 24.86 18.71
C ASP A 152 -40.31 24.85 18.03
N THR A 153 -40.98 23.69 17.99
CA THR A 153 -42.24 23.49 17.26
C THR A 153 -43.37 23.01 18.16
N GLU A 154 -43.13 21.99 19.00
CA GLU A 154 -44.17 21.37 19.82
C GLU A 154 -44.25 22.01 21.21
N GLN A 155 -45.48 22.25 21.67
CA GLN A 155 -45.73 22.82 23.01
C GLN A 155 -46.04 21.75 24.06
N SER A 156 -46.36 20.54 23.62
CA SER A 156 -46.78 19.40 24.44
C SER A 156 -46.52 18.11 23.66
N ASN A 157 -46.31 17.00 24.36
CA ASN A 157 -46.29 15.66 23.79
C ASN A 157 -47.72 15.07 23.63
N TRP A 158 -48.75 15.84 23.96
CA TRP A 158 -50.16 15.48 23.79
C TRP A 158 -50.85 16.47 22.86
N THR A 159 -51.49 15.95 21.80
CA THR A 159 -52.31 16.75 20.89
C THR A 159 -53.76 16.29 20.89
N TRP A 160 -54.69 17.24 20.94
CA TRP A 160 -56.14 16.96 20.89
C TRP A 160 -56.58 16.57 19.47
N ASP A 161 -57.15 15.37 19.32
CA ASP A 161 -57.79 14.97 18.08
C ASP A 161 -59.30 15.32 18.07
N PRO A 162 -59.77 16.16 17.13
CA PRO A 162 -61.16 16.62 17.12
C PRO A 162 -62.18 15.53 16.71
N VAL A 163 -61.74 14.46 16.05
CA VAL A 163 -62.60 13.35 15.61
C VAL A 163 -62.75 12.36 16.77
N ALA A 164 -61.63 11.98 17.35
CA ALA A 164 -61.53 11.00 18.43
C ALA A 164 -61.99 11.56 19.78
N LYS A 165 -62.06 12.90 19.89
CA LYS A 165 -62.39 13.68 21.09
C LYS A 165 -61.55 13.26 22.31
N ALA A 166 -60.27 13.05 22.07
CA ALA A 166 -59.28 12.68 23.07
C ALA A 166 -57.91 13.20 22.62
N TYR A 167 -56.98 13.29 23.57
CA TYR A 167 -55.57 13.54 23.27
C TYR A 167 -54.92 12.25 22.81
N TYR A 168 -53.97 12.35 21.88
CA TYR A 168 -53.03 11.27 21.54
C TYR A 168 -51.60 11.70 21.84
N TRP A 169 -50.76 10.72 22.16
CA TRP A 169 -49.35 10.93 22.47
C TRP A 169 -48.50 11.01 21.20
N HIS A 170 -47.50 11.88 21.22
CA HIS A 170 -46.44 11.95 20.23
C HIS A 170 -45.14 12.46 20.87
N ARG A 171 -44.01 11.79 20.62
CA ARG A 171 -42.69 12.26 21.09
C ARG A 171 -42.03 13.27 20.15
N PHE A 172 -42.39 13.18 18.88
CA PHE A 172 -41.92 14.03 17.78
C PHE A 172 -43.02 15.04 17.43
N PHE A 173 -43.25 15.31 16.14
CA PHE A 173 -44.29 16.24 15.73
C PHE A 173 -45.69 15.69 16.00
N SER A 174 -46.68 16.58 16.12
CA SER A 174 -48.07 16.19 16.33
C SER A 174 -48.59 15.22 15.24
N HIS A 175 -48.06 15.31 14.02
CA HIS A 175 -48.44 14.42 12.91
C HIS A 175 -47.71 13.07 12.91
N GLN A 176 -46.98 12.76 13.97
CA GLN A 176 -46.29 11.49 14.22
C GLN A 176 -46.86 10.83 15.49
N PRO A 177 -48.13 10.38 15.49
CA PRO A 177 -48.72 9.70 16.63
C PRO A 177 -47.96 8.41 17.00
N ASP A 178 -47.66 8.26 18.29
CA ASP A 178 -46.88 7.15 18.82
C ASP A 178 -47.72 5.86 18.88
N LEU A 179 -47.09 4.75 18.48
CA LEU A 179 -47.65 3.41 18.53
C LEU A 179 -47.71 2.93 19.98
N ASN A 180 -48.81 2.28 20.34
CA ASN A 180 -48.99 1.76 21.69
C ASN A 180 -48.37 0.37 21.86
N TRP A 181 -47.14 0.31 22.36
CA TRP A 181 -46.42 -0.95 22.55
C TRP A 181 -46.92 -1.83 23.70
N ASP A 182 -47.83 -1.33 24.56
CA ASP A 182 -48.57 -2.18 25.50
C ASP A 182 -49.62 -3.06 24.78
N ASN A 183 -49.99 -2.72 23.54
CA ASN A 183 -50.86 -3.53 22.70
C ASN A 183 -50.05 -4.62 21.96
N PRO A 184 -50.26 -5.92 22.23
CA PRO A 184 -49.52 -6.99 21.56
C PRO A 184 -49.72 -7.02 20.04
N GLU A 185 -50.84 -6.50 19.51
CA GLU A 185 -51.06 -6.43 18.05
C GLU A 185 -50.07 -5.49 17.35
N VAL A 186 -49.59 -4.44 18.02
CA VAL A 186 -48.57 -3.53 17.49
C VAL A 186 -47.26 -4.29 17.26
N PHE A 187 -46.84 -5.12 18.23
CA PHE A 187 -45.65 -5.96 18.10
C PHE A 187 -45.75 -6.90 16.89
N GLU A 188 -46.89 -7.57 16.72
CA GLU A 188 -47.09 -8.51 15.61
C GLU A 188 -47.08 -7.83 14.23
N GLU A 189 -47.69 -6.64 14.10
CA GLU A 189 -47.66 -5.89 12.85
C GLU A 189 -46.25 -5.35 12.53
N ILE A 190 -45.49 -4.87 13.52
CA ILE A 190 -44.10 -4.45 13.31
C ILE A 190 -43.20 -5.64 12.95
N VAL A 191 -43.40 -6.81 13.57
CA VAL A 191 -42.69 -8.03 13.16
C VAL A 191 -43.04 -8.41 11.72
N ARG A 192 -44.29 -8.22 11.27
CA ARG A 192 -44.65 -8.44 9.86
C ARG A 192 -43.93 -7.48 8.93
N VAL A 193 -43.85 -6.19 9.27
CA VAL A 193 -43.10 -5.19 8.50
C VAL A 193 -41.62 -5.57 8.41
N MET A 194 -41.01 -5.92 9.55
CA MET A 194 -39.62 -6.35 9.63
C MET A 194 -39.36 -7.57 8.72
N ARG A 195 -40.18 -8.61 8.83
CA ARG A 195 -40.07 -9.83 8.01
C ARG A 195 -40.20 -9.52 6.52
N PHE A 196 -41.14 -8.65 6.13
CA PHE A 196 -41.34 -8.29 4.72
C PHE A 196 -40.06 -7.77 4.05
N TRP A 197 -39.31 -6.89 4.72
CA TRP A 197 -38.07 -6.34 4.17
C TRP A 197 -36.90 -7.33 4.25
N LEU A 198 -36.79 -8.09 5.34
CA LEU A 198 -35.75 -9.12 5.48
C LEU A 198 -35.94 -10.27 4.48
N ASP A 199 -37.18 -10.68 4.20
CA ASP A 199 -37.55 -11.69 3.20
C ASP A 199 -37.16 -11.25 1.78
N LYS A 200 -37.20 -9.95 1.50
CA LYS A 200 -36.73 -9.37 0.22
C LYS A 200 -35.20 -9.34 0.09
N GLY A 201 -34.49 -9.50 1.20
CA GLY A 201 -33.03 -9.60 1.20
C GLY A 201 -32.30 -8.42 1.85
N VAL A 202 -33.01 -7.46 2.45
CA VAL A 202 -32.39 -6.38 3.22
C VAL A 202 -31.46 -6.95 4.29
N ASP A 203 -30.27 -6.38 4.42
CA ASP A 203 -29.21 -6.91 5.28
C ASP A 203 -29.31 -6.39 6.72
N ALA A 204 -29.79 -5.17 6.88
CA ALA A 204 -29.72 -4.45 8.14
C ALA A 204 -30.92 -3.52 8.35
N LEU A 205 -31.29 -3.31 9.60
CA LEU A 205 -32.34 -2.36 9.98
C LEU A 205 -31.81 -1.37 11.01
N ARG A 206 -31.86 -0.07 10.72
CA ARG A 206 -31.71 0.96 11.76
C ARG A 206 -33.05 1.08 12.47
N LEU A 207 -33.07 0.81 13.77
CA LEU A 207 -34.24 1.04 14.59
C LEU A 207 -34.21 2.49 15.08
N ASP A 208 -35.12 3.28 14.54
CA ASP A 208 -35.26 4.71 14.85
C ASP A 208 -36.05 4.91 16.15
N ALA A 209 -35.67 5.92 16.92
CA ALA A 209 -36.40 6.40 18.09
C ALA A 209 -36.67 5.33 19.19
N ILE A 210 -35.84 4.29 19.28
CA ILE A 210 -36.10 3.16 20.18
C ILE A 210 -36.08 3.46 21.68
N PRO A 211 -35.49 4.54 22.21
CA PRO A 211 -35.62 4.84 23.64
C PRO A 211 -37.04 5.14 24.09
N TYR A 212 -37.96 5.41 23.17
CA TYR A 212 -39.23 6.04 23.46
C TYR A 212 -40.45 5.12 23.36
N LEU A 213 -40.26 3.82 23.09
CA LEU A 213 -41.36 2.89 22.76
C LEU A 213 -42.42 2.70 23.85
N ILE A 214 -42.05 2.85 25.13
CA ILE A 214 -42.96 2.63 26.27
C ILE A 214 -42.97 3.87 27.14
N GLU A 215 -44.18 4.24 27.59
CA GLU A 215 -44.42 5.32 28.52
C GLU A 215 -44.96 4.81 29.86
N ARG A 216 -44.49 5.42 30.96
CA ARG A 216 -44.97 5.13 32.32
C ARG A 216 -45.03 6.41 33.14
N ASP A 217 -46.11 6.59 33.88
CA ASP A 217 -46.26 7.72 34.81
C ASP A 217 -45.15 7.72 35.88
N GLY A 218 -44.64 8.91 36.20
CA GLY A 218 -43.55 9.11 37.16
C GLY A 218 -42.16 8.72 36.65
N THR A 219 -42.00 8.57 35.33
CA THR A 219 -40.73 8.28 34.67
C THR A 219 -40.46 9.30 33.56
N SER A 220 -39.24 9.32 33.01
CA SER A 220 -38.91 10.12 31.83
C SER A 220 -39.54 9.59 30.54
N CYS A 221 -40.14 8.39 30.54
CA CYS A 221 -40.57 7.66 29.35
C CYS A 221 -39.41 7.46 28.35
N GLU A 222 -38.19 7.25 28.86
CA GLU A 222 -37.01 6.93 28.04
C GLU A 222 -36.27 5.73 28.66
N ASN A 223 -35.77 4.83 27.82
CA ASN A 223 -34.94 3.68 28.23
C ASN A 223 -35.60 2.73 29.25
N LEU A 224 -36.93 2.62 29.21
CA LEU A 224 -37.66 1.79 30.18
C LEU A 224 -37.35 0.28 29.99
N PRO A 225 -37.34 -0.53 31.07
CA PRO A 225 -37.06 -1.96 30.96
C PRO A 225 -37.96 -2.72 29.96
N GLU A 226 -39.22 -2.31 29.84
CA GLU A 226 -40.16 -2.88 28.88
C GLU A 226 -39.77 -2.59 27.43
N THR A 227 -39.20 -1.43 27.14
CA THR A 227 -38.61 -1.09 25.83
C THR A 227 -37.50 -2.07 25.47
N HIS A 228 -36.57 -2.32 26.40
CA HIS A 228 -35.50 -3.31 26.21
C HIS A 228 -36.06 -4.74 26.00
N ALA A 229 -37.11 -5.11 26.72
CA ALA A 229 -37.78 -6.40 26.53
C ALA A 229 -38.39 -6.56 25.13
N ILE A 230 -38.94 -5.49 24.55
CA ILE A 230 -39.45 -5.47 23.17
C ILE A 230 -38.31 -5.67 22.17
N ILE A 231 -37.22 -4.92 22.33
CA ILE A 231 -36.06 -5.00 21.42
C ILE A 231 -35.44 -6.41 21.45
N ARG A 232 -35.32 -7.01 22.63
CA ARG A 232 -34.84 -8.39 22.79
C ARG A 232 -35.72 -9.40 22.06
N ARG A 233 -37.04 -9.20 22.09
CA ARG A 233 -37.98 -10.04 21.33
C ARG A 233 -37.84 -9.84 19.82
N LEU A 234 -37.66 -8.60 19.35
CA LEU A 234 -37.39 -8.33 17.93
C LEU A 234 -36.09 -9.00 17.48
N ARG A 235 -35.02 -8.89 18.28
CA ARG A 235 -33.75 -9.56 18.03
C ARG A 235 -33.90 -11.08 17.96
N ALA A 236 -34.64 -11.69 18.88
CA ALA A 236 -34.87 -13.14 18.88
C ALA A 236 -35.55 -13.62 17.58
N VAL A 237 -36.49 -12.84 17.03
CA VAL A 237 -37.13 -13.17 15.74
C VAL A 237 -36.13 -13.12 14.59
N ILE A 238 -35.16 -12.19 14.62
CA ILE A 238 -34.10 -12.10 13.60
C ILE A 238 -33.16 -13.30 13.73
N ASP A 239 -32.65 -13.57 14.93
CA ASP A 239 -31.70 -14.65 15.18
C ASP A 239 -32.28 -16.05 14.85
N GLU A 240 -33.60 -16.24 15.01
CA GLU A 240 -34.28 -17.51 14.70
C GLU A 240 -34.42 -17.78 13.19
N HIS A 241 -34.56 -16.73 12.37
CA HIS A 241 -35.00 -16.89 10.97
C HIS A 241 -34.05 -16.29 9.93
N TYR A 242 -33.17 -15.36 10.32
CA TYR A 242 -32.41 -14.53 9.39
C TYR A 242 -30.93 -14.45 9.79
N GLU A 243 -30.15 -15.46 9.39
CA GLU A 243 -28.70 -15.49 9.61
C GLU A 243 -27.99 -14.32 8.90
N GLY A 244 -27.01 -13.72 9.57
CA GLY A 244 -26.16 -12.66 9.00
C GLY A 244 -26.83 -11.28 8.86
N ARG A 245 -28.04 -11.10 9.42
CA ARG A 245 -28.74 -9.81 9.48
C ARG A 245 -28.48 -9.11 10.81
N MET A 246 -28.60 -7.78 10.84
CA MET A 246 -28.33 -6.99 12.03
C MET A 246 -29.26 -5.81 12.21
N ILE A 247 -29.28 -5.32 13.43
CA ILE A 247 -30.04 -4.14 13.83
C ILE A 247 -29.10 -3.12 14.47
N LEU A 248 -29.28 -1.86 14.08
CA LEU A 248 -28.56 -0.70 14.58
C LEU A 248 -29.51 0.17 15.41
N ALA A 249 -29.19 0.37 16.68
CA ALA A 249 -29.93 1.24 17.58
C ALA A 249 -29.60 2.72 17.38
N GLU A 250 -30.62 3.52 17.08
CA GLU A 250 -30.57 4.95 17.33
C GLU A 250 -30.98 5.24 18.79
N ALA A 251 -29.98 5.35 19.67
CA ALA A 251 -30.16 5.76 21.06
C ALA A 251 -29.21 6.92 21.37
N ASN A 252 -29.68 8.16 21.18
CA ASN A 252 -28.92 9.36 21.56
C ASN A 252 -29.01 9.59 23.07
N GLN A 253 -28.21 8.85 23.84
CA GLN A 253 -28.19 8.85 25.31
C GLN A 253 -26.75 8.90 25.83
N TRP A 254 -26.55 9.03 27.14
CA TRP A 254 -25.21 8.92 27.76
C TRP A 254 -24.61 7.51 27.57
N PRO A 255 -23.28 7.33 27.57
CA PRO A 255 -22.66 6.03 27.28
C PRO A 255 -23.19 4.86 28.14
N THR A 256 -23.47 5.13 29.43
CA THR A 256 -24.03 4.15 30.37
C THR A 256 -25.46 3.73 30.04
N ASP A 257 -26.21 4.60 29.39
CA ASP A 257 -27.62 4.38 29.04
C ASP A 257 -27.75 3.80 27.62
N VAL A 258 -26.76 4.02 26.75
CA VAL A 258 -26.68 3.35 25.45
C VAL A 258 -26.23 1.89 25.59
N ARG A 259 -25.34 1.56 26.54
CA ARG A 259 -24.86 0.18 26.74
C ARG A 259 -26.00 -0.85 26.90
N PRO A 260 -27.06 -0.61 27.68
CA PRO A 260 -28.20 -1.53 27.78
C PRO A 260 -28.80 -1.98 26.45
N TYR A 261 -28.78 -1.16 25.39
CA TYR A 261 -29.32 -1.54 24.07
C TYR A 261 -28.56 -2.66 23.36
N PHE A 262 -27.39 -3.06 23.87
CA PHE A 262 -26.70 -4.26 23.41
C PHE A 262 -27.16 -5.54 24.15
N GLY A 263 -27.91 -5.41 25.25
CA GLY A 263 -28.30 -6.51 26.12
C GLY A 263 -27.09 -7.28 26.63
N ASP A 264 -27.19 -8.61 26.65
CA ASP A 264 -26.04 -9.51 26.84
C ASP A 264 -25.55 -10.08 25.50
N GLY A 265 -25.73 -9.30 24.43
CA GLY A 265 -25.54 -9.72 23.03
C GLY A 265 -26.85 -10.09 22.32
N ASP A 266 -27.99 -9.91 22.98
CA ASP A 266 -29.32 -10.37 22.59
C ASP A 266 -30.35 -9.25 22.37
N GLU A 267 -29.91 -7.99 22.31
CA GLU A 267 -30.70 -6.85 21.83
C GLU A 267 -30.12 -6.35 20.50
N CYS A 268 -29.63 -5.12 20.40
CA CYS A 268 -29.06 -4.61 19.17
C CYS A 268 -27.63 -5.09 18.93
N HIS A 269 -27.32 -5.35 17.66
CA HIS A 269 -25.96 -5.70 17.25
C HIS A 269 -25.05 -4.47 17.27
N MET A 270 -25.61 -3.34 16.85
CA MET A 270 -24.92 -2.06 16.81
C MET A 270 -25.71 -0.98 17.52
N ALA A 271 -25.01 0.03 18.03
CA ALA A 271 -25.60 1.30 18.47
C ALA A 271 -24.70 2.45 18.03
N PHE A 272 -25.29 3.61 17.73
CA PHE A 272 -24.50 4.81 17.45
C PHE A 272 -23.72 5.26 18.68
N HIS A 273 -22.45 5.61 18.48
CA HIS A 273 -21.63 6.19 19.55
C HIS A 273 -21.86 7.71 19.65
N PHE A 274 -23.11 8.15 19.85
CA PHE A 274 -23.45 9.56 20.03
C PHE A 274 -22.56 10.32 21.03
N PRO A 275 -22.16 9.75 22.18
CA PRO A 275 -21.37 10.49 23.16
C PRO A 275 -20.00 10.97 22.69
N VAL A 276 -19.29 10.21 21.83
CA VAL A 276 -17.93 10.57 21.41
C VAL A 276 -17.95 11.66 20.33
N MET A 277 -19.00 11.68 19.49
CA MET A 277 -19.08 12.58 18.33
C MET A 277 -18.90 14.06 18.72
N PRO A 278 -19.68 14.67 19.64
CA PRO A 278 -19.50 16.07 20.02
C PRO A 278 -18.13 16.35 20.64
N ARG A 279 -17.57 15.38 21.37
CA ARG A 279 -16.29 15.53 22.06
C ARG A 279 -15.11 15.57 21.09
N ILE A 280 -15.22 14.95 19.91
CA ILE A 280 -14.22 15.09 18.84
C ILE A 280 -14.13 16.56 18.37
N PHE A 281 -15.27 17.20 18.12
CA PHE A 281 -15.32 18.61 17.73
C PHE A 281 -14.81 19.52 18.87
N MET A 282 -15.25 19.27 20.11
CA MET A 282 -14.75 20.02 21.27
C MET A 282 -13.23 19.91 21.42
N ALA A 283 -12.68 18.71 21.36
CA ALA A 283 -11.26 18.43 21.52
C ALA A 283 -10.42 19.14 20.46
N LEU A 284 -10.88 19.15 19.20
CA LEU A 284 -10.24 19.90 18.12
C LEU A 284 -10.20 21.40 18.43
N ARG A 285 -11.32 21.99 18.88
CA ARG A 285 -11.40 23.43 19.13
C ARG A 285 -10.62 23.86 20.38
N LEU A 286 -10.65 23.05 21.43
CA LEU A 286 -9.88 23.25 22.65
C LEU A 286 -8.37 22.99 22.44
N GLU A 287 -8.01 22.31 21.36
CA GLU A 287 -6.69 21.73 21.14
C GLU A 287 -6.27 20.84 22.31
N ASP A 288 -7.18 20.01 22.80
CA ASP A 288 -6.99 19.19 24.00
C ASP A 288 -7.66 17.83 23.83
N ARG A 289 -6.93 16.74 24.06
CA ARG A 289 -7.44 15.37 23.95
C ARG A 289 -8.42 14.98 25.05
N LEU A 290 -8.46 15.72 26.16
CA LEU A 290 -9.22 15.35 27.35
C LEU A 290 -10.69 15.00 27.07
N PRO A 291 -11.47 15.79 26.30
CA PRO A 291 -12.87 15.45 26.03
C PRO A 291 -13.04 14.08 25.38
N ILE A 292 -12.14 13.70 24.48
CA ILE A 292 -12.16 12.38 23.83
C ILE A 292 -11.76 11.29 24.83
N THR A 293 -10.63 11.45 25.52
CA THR A 293 -10.13 10.40 26.41
C THR A 293 -11.03 10.17 27.62
N ASP A 294 -11.68 11.23 28.11
CA ASP A 294 -12.61 11.15 29.24
C ASP A 294 -13.88 10.40 28.85
N ILE A 295 -14.54 10.78 27.74
CA ILE A 295 -15.77 10.09 27.32
C ILE A 295 -15.50 8.64 26.91
N MET A 296 -14.39 8.36 26.23
CA MET A 296 -14.00 7.00 25.87
C MET A 296 -13.70 6.14 27.11
N GLY A 297 -13.14 6.73 28.17
CA GLY A 297 -12.90 6.05 29.44
C GLY A 297 -14.18 5.81 30.26
N GLN A 298 -15.23 6.59 30.03
CA GLN A 298 -16.55 6.42 30.65
C GLN A 298 -17.45 5.45 29.88
N THR A 299 -17.15 5.15 28.61
CA THR A 299 -17.92 4.19 27.80
C THR A 299 -17.71 2.76 28.32
N PRO A 300 -18.77 2.08 28.81
CA PRO A 300 -18.66 0.71 29.30
C PRO A 300 -18.31 -0.28 28.17
N PRO A 301 -17.68 -1.43 28.51
CA PRO A 301 -17.47 -2.49 27.52
C PRO A 301 -18.80 -3.07 27.01
N ILE A 302 -18.80 -3.47 25.75
CA ILE A 302 -19.95 -4.07 25.04
C ILE A 302 -19.72 -5.58 24.84
N PRO A 303 -20.78 -6.38 24.59
CA PRO A 303 -20.63 -7.80 24.27
C PRO A 303 -19.76 -8.05 23.03
N ASP A 304 -19.04 -9.17 22.98
CA ASP A 304 -18.08 -9.49 21.92
C ASP A 304 -18.68 -9.60 20.52
N THR A 305 -19.98 -9.84 20.40
CA THR A 305 -20.71 -9.85 19.12
C THR A 305 -21.19 -8.47 18.71
N CYS A 306 -21.29 -7.51 19.64
CA CYS A 306 -21.81 -6.17 19.39
C CYS A 306 -20.74 -5.18 18.89
N GLN A 307 -21.16 -4.03 18.37
CA GLN A 307 -20.26 -3.04 17.80
C GLN A 307 -20.78 -1.59 17.90
N TRP A 308 -19.89 -0.63 18.10
CA TRP A 308 -20.22 0.79 17.99
C TRP A 308 -20.29 1.24 16.53
N ALA A 309 -21.29 2.05 16.19
CA ALA A 309 -21.36 2.78 14.93
C ALA A 309 -20.81 4.20 15.12
N LEU A 310 -19.72 4.52 14.43
CA LEU A 310 -19.01 5.79 14.56
C LEU A 310 -19.41 6.72 13.41
N PHE A 311 -19.63 7.99 13.68
CA PHE A 311 -19.98 8.98 12.66
C PHE A 311 -19.50 10.37 13.10
N LEU A 312 -19.27 11.25 12.13
CA LEU A 312 -18.95 12.66 12.39
C LEU A 312 -20.19 13.53 12.24
N ARG A 313 -20.98 13.29 11.20
CA ARG A 313 -22.23 13.97 10.86
C ARG A 313 -23.20 12.95 10.24
N ASN A 314 -24.45 13.36 10.12
CA ASN A 314 -25.58 12.61 9.60
C ASN A 314 -26.59 13.60 8.98
N HIS A 315 -27.75 13.10 8.57
CA HIS A 315 -28.86 13.88 8.01
C HIS A 315 -29.56 14.84 8.99
N ASP A 316 -29.28 14.75 10.29
CA ASP A 316 -29.79 15.65 11.32
C ASP A 316 -28.80 16.75 11.69
N GLU A 317 -29.16 17.58 12.67
CA GLU A 317 -28.22 18.49 13.30
C GLU A 317 -27.14 17.76 14.11
N LEU A 318 -26.03 18.44 14.37
CA LEU A 318 -25.08 18.01 15.39
C LEU A 318 -25.78 18.16 16.74
N THR A 319 -26.34 17.07 17.24
CA THR A 319 -27.08 17.03 18.50
C THR A 319 -26.18 17.36 19.70
N LEU A 320 -26.70 18.20 20.59
CA LEU A 320 -26.10 18.62 21.86
C LEU A 320 -27.05 18.34 23.03
N GLU A 321 -27.92 17.33 22.88
CA GLU A 321 -28.80 16.88 23.96
C GLU A 321 -27.99 16.22 25.08
N MET A 322 -27.11 15.27 24.74
CA MET A 322 -26.34 14.45 25.67
C MET A 322 -24.92 15.03 25.94
N VAL A 323 -24.90 16.33 26.19
CA VAL A 323 -23.75 17.07 26.72
C VAL A 323 -24.18 17.89 27.93
N THR A 324 -23.22 18.27 28.78
CA THR A 324 -23.50 19.21 29.88
C THR A 324 -23.84 20.60 29.33
N SER A 325 -24.50 21.43 30.14
CA SER A 325 -24.86 22.79 29.74
C SER A 325 -23.64 23.63 29.35
N ASP A 326 -22.53 23.51 30.08
CA ASP A 326 -21.29 24.25 29.78
C ASP A 326 -20.66 23.81 28.46
N GLU A 327 -20.66 22.50 28.17
CA GLU A 327 -20.19 21.95 26.90
C GLU A 327 -21.07 22.41 25.73
N ARG A 328 -22.39 22.45 25.93
CA ARG A 328 -23.36 22.95 24.94
C ARG A 328 -23.10 24.40 24.59
N ASP A 329 -22.97 25.26 25.60
CA ASP A 329 -22.71 26.69 25.40
C ASP A 329 -21.37 26.91 24.69
N TYR A 330 -20.34 26.13 25.04
CA TYR A 330 -19.06 26.14 24.34
C TYR A 330 -19.20 25.74 22.87
N MET A 331 -19.92 24.64 22.58
CA MET A 331 -20.15 24.18 21.21
C MET A 331 -20.89 25.22 20.39
N TYR A 332 -21.90 25.89 20.96
CA TYR A 332 -22.58 26.99 20.29
C TYR A 332 -21.65 28.16 19.99
N MET A 333 -20.83 28.58 20.95
CA MET A 333 -19.84 29.64 20.74
C MET A 333 -18.80 29.28 19.67
N ALA A 334 -18.38 28.01 19.64
CA ALA A 334 -17.33 27.55 18.74
C ALA A 334 -17.80 27.35 17.30
N TYR A 335 -19.02 26.82 17.10
CA TYR A 335 -19.47 26.28 15.81
C TYR A 335 -20.76 26.91 15.26
N SER A 336 -21.45 27.76 16.03
CA SER A 336 -22.68 28.45 15.59
C SER A 336 -22.54 29.98 15.69
N ALA A 337 -21.77 30.57 14.78
CA ALA A 337 -21.56 32.01 14.70
C ALA A 337 -22.85 32.77 14.33
N ASP A 338 -23.69 32.20 13.46
CA ASP A 338 -25.02 32.69 13.15
C ASP A 338 -26.06 31.93 14.00
N PRO A 339 -26.96 32.60 14.73
CA PRO A 339 -28.04 31.95 15.47
C PRO A 339 -28.91 31.01 14.62
N LYS A 340 -29.07 31.27 13.31
CA LYS A 340 -29.79 30.39 12.39
C LYS A 340 -29.12 29.03 12.20
N MET A 341 -27.85 28.87 12.55
CA MET A 341 -27.19 27.56 12.52
C MET A 341 -27.70 26.62 13.62
N ARG A 342 -28.42 27.15 14.61
CA ARG A 342 -29.01 26.36 15.71
C ARG A 342 -30.43 25.93 15.34
N ILE A 343 -30.79 24.74 15.80
CA ILE A 343 -32.15 24.20 15.74
C ILE A 343 -32.31 23.19 16.87
N ASN A 344 -33.48 23.16 17.50
CA ASN A 344 -33.73 22.35 18.70
C ASN A 344 -32.57 22.51 19.70
N VAL A 345 -31.96 21.39 20.11
CA VAL A 345 -30.75 21.36 20.95
C VAL A 345 -29.55 20.90 20.12
N GLY A 346 -29.23 21.59 19.01
CA GLY A 346 -28.08 21.23 18.18
C GLY A 346 -27.67 22.27 17.11
N ILE A 347 -26.78 21.86 16.20
CA ILE A 347 -26.19 22.70 15.15
C ILE A 347 -26.38 22.07 13.76
N ARG A 348 -27.24 22.65 12.93
CA ARG A 348 -27.63 22.13 11.59
C ARG A 348 -26.62 22.52 10.49
N ARG A 349 -25.42 21.95 10.58
CA ARG A 349 -24.32 22.19 9.62
C ARG A 349 -23.65 20.90 9.16
N ARG A 350 -23.06 20.92 7.98
CA ARG A 350 -22.23 19.83 7.42
C ARG A 350 -20.81 19.85 7.99
N LEU A 351 -20.06 18.77 7.75
CA LEU A 351 -18.70 18.61 8.27
C LEU A 351 -17.73 19.68 7.76
N ALA A 352 -17.63 19.86 6.44
CA ALA A 352 -16.68 20.82 5.86
C ALA A 352 -16.95 22.27 6.34
N PRO A 353 -18.21 22.75 6.39
CA PRO A 353 -18.53 24.05 6.96
C PRO A 353 -18.29 24.19 8.47
N LEU A 354 -18.46 23.11 9.26
CA LEU A 354 -18.06 23.10 10.67
C LEU A 354 -16.54 23.22 10.84
N MET A 355 -15.76 22.74 9.87
CA MET A 355 -14.30 22.78 9.88
C MET A 355 -13.70 24.06 9.28
N ASP A 356 -14.51 25.06 8.93
CA ASP A 356 -14.12 26.25 8.18
C ASP A 356 -13.49 25.92 6.80
N ASN A 357 -13.93 24.81 6.18
CA ASN A 357 -13.34 24.20 4.98
C ASN A 357 -11.83 23.90 5.10
N ASN A 358 -11.31 23.78 6.33
CA ASN A 358 -9.91 23.45 6.54
C ASN A 358 -9.68 21.96 6.27
N ARG A 359 -9.10 21.66 5.11
CA ARG A 359 -8.84 20.30 4.67
C ARG A 359 -8.12 19.43 5.70
N ARG A 360 -7.11 19.94 6.40
CA ARG A 360 -6.37 19.16 7.40
C ARG A 360 -7.22 18.79 8.61
N ARG A 361 -8.19 19.63 9.00
CA ARG A 361 -9.15 19.28 10.05
C ARG A 361 -10.10 18.18 9.59
N ILE A 362 -10.58 18.27 8.34
CA ILE A 362 -11.46 17.24 7.75
C ILE A 362 -10.74 15.89 7.70
N GLU A 363 -9.48 15.88 7.26
CA GLU A 363 -8.64 14.67 7.22
C GLU A 363 -8.37 14.12 8.62
N LEU A 364 -8.02 14.97 9.58
CA LEU A 364 -7.81 14.56 10.97
C LEU A 364 -9.05 13.90 11.57
N LEU A 365 -10.23 14.50 11.40
CA LEU A 365 -11.47 13.97 11.94
C LEU A 365 -11.86 12.64 11.28
N ASN A 366 -11.70 12.53 9.95
CA ASN A 366 -11.92 11.26 9.25
C ASN A 366 -10.89 10.19 9.65
N SER A 367 -9.64 10.58 9.93
CA SER A 367 -8.64 9.66 10.49
C SER A 367 -9.08 9.12 11.86
N LEU A 368 -9.61 9.97 12.74
CA LEU A 368 -10.18 9.50 14.01
C LEU A 368 -11.39 8.58 13.79
N LEU A 369 -12.32 8.95 12.89
CA LEU A 369 -13.47 8.13 12.50
C LEU A 369 -13.04 6.73 12.05
N PHE A 370 -11.99 6.63 11.23
CA PHE A 370 -11.53 5.36 10.69
C PHE A 370 -10.68 4.53 11.66
N SER A 371 -10.07 5.13 12.67
CA SER A 371 -9.14 4.45 13.60
C SER A 371 -9.66 4.28 15.02
N PHE A 372 -10.85 4.79 15.36
CA PHE A 372 -11.53 4.51 16.62
C PHE A 372 -12.17 3.11 16.63
N PRO A 373 -12.46 2.52 17.81
CA PRO A 373 -13.08 1.21 17.91
C PRO A 373 -14.55 1.26 17.47
N GLY A 374 -14.82 0.74 16.27
CA GLY A 374 -16.17 0.66 15.73
C GLY A 374 -16.21 0.66 14.21
N THR A 375 -17.42 0.76 13.70
CA THR A 375 -17.74 0.76 12.26
C THR A 375 -18.07 2.18 11.82
N PRO A 376 -17.28 2.78 10.90
CA PRO A 376 -17.48 4.15 10.48
C PRO A 376 -18.67 4.29 9.52
N ILE A 377 -19.39 5.39 9.69
CA ILE A 377 -20.48 5.85 8.83
C ILE A 377 -20.06 7.18 8.20
N ILE A 378 -20.15 7.25 6.87
CA ILE A 378 -19.88 8.45 6.07
C ILE A 378 -21.22 9.00 5.59
N TYR A 379 -21.46 10.29 5.80
CA TYR A 379 -22.65 10.97 5.27
C TYR A 379 -22.40 11.43 3.84
N TYR A 380 -23.35 11.15 2.94
CA TYR A 380 -23.16 11.38 1.50
C TYR A 380 -22.69 12.81 1.19
N GLY A 381 -21.62 12.96 0.42
CA GLY A 381 -21.05 14.25 0.03
C GLY A 381 -19.98 14.80 0.97
N ASP A 382 -19.83 14.27 2.19
CA ASP A 382 -18.72 14.68 3.08
C ASP A 382 -17.36 14.21 2.53
N GLU A 383 -17.32 13.15 1.73
CA GLU A 383 -16.14 12.65 1.01
C GLU A 383 -15.62 13.60 -0.07
N ILE A 384 -16.45 14.53 -0.55
CA ILE A 384 -16.05 15.62 -1.43
C ILE A 384 -16.02 16.97 -0.71
N GLY A 385 -16.48 17.05 0.54
CA GLY A 385 -16.49 18.28 1.33
C GLY A 385 -17.66 19.19 0.99
N MET A 386 -18.84 18.63 0.73
CA MET A 386 -20.07 19.40 0.49
C MET A 386 -20.38 20.39 1.62
N GLY A 387 -20.96 21.52 1.22
CA GLY A 387 -21.44 22.57 2.11
C GLY A 387 -22.85 22.33 2.65
N ASP A 388 -23.38 23.35 3.32
CA ASP A 388 -24.76 23.39 3.81
C ASP A 388 -25.48 24.67 3.37
N ASN A 389 -26.81 24.65 3.43
CA ASN A 389 -27.64 25.83 3.26
C ASN A 389 -28.57 26.02 4.48
N ILE A 390 -28.06 26.72 5.50
CA ILE A 390 -28.77 26.98 6.77
C ILE A 390 -30.08 27.78 6.64
N TYR A 391 -30.38 28.31 5.45
CA TYR A 391 -31.61 29.05 5.19
C TYR A 391 -32.76 28.14 4.72
N LEU A 392 -32.47 26.89 4.39
CA LEU A 392 -33.50 25.87 4.19
C LEU A 392 -34.11 25.53 5.55
N GLY A 393 -35.45 25.47 5.60
CA GLY A 393 -36.19 25.22 6.83
C GLY A 393 -35.82 23.87 7.47
N ASP A 394 -35.98 23.77 8.79
CA ASP A 394 -35.61 22.58 9.56
C ASP A 394 -34.15 22.14 9.33
N ARG A 395 -33.90 20.83 9.10
CA ARG A 395 -32.59 20.20 8.86
C ARG A 395 -32.26 20.06 7.37
N ASN A 396 -33.15 20.53 6.47
CA ASN A 396 -32.98 20.40 5.02
C ASN A 396 -31.68 21.03 4.48
N GLY A 397 -31.07 21.96 5.23
CA GLY A 397 -29.81 22.59 4.87
C GLY A 397 -28.63 21.63 4.68
N VAL A 398 -28.64 20.44 5.30
CA VAL A 398 -27.59 19.43 5.10
C VAL A 398 -27.99 18.33 4.10
N ARG A 399 -29.26 18.32 3.67
CA ARG A 399 -29.90 17.30 2.81
C ARG A 399 -30.06 17.78 1.37
N THR A 400 -29.16 18.63 0.88
CA THR A 400 -29.21 19.15 -0.50
C THR A 400 -28.76 18.10 -1.52
N PRO A 401 -29.09 18.25 -2.81
CA PRO A 401 -28.66 17.32 -3.85
C PRO A 401 -27.15 17.06 -3.86
N MET A 402 -26.74 15.80 -4.10
CA MET A 402 -25.34 15.42 -4.30
C MET A 402 -24.73 16.15 -5.50
N GLN A 403 -23.46 16.56 -5.39
CA GLN A 403 -22.78 17.38 -6.40
C GLN A 403 -21.88 16.51 -7.29
N TRP A 404 -22.42 16.03 -8.41
CA TRP A 404 -21.74 15.11 -9.32
C TRP A 404 -20.76 15.79 -10.26
N ASN A 405 -21.14 16.92 -10.86
CA ASN A 405 -20.30 17.68 -11.78
C ASN A 405 -20.63 19.18 -11.76
N ALA A 406 -19.94 19.97 -12.57
CA ALA A 406 -20.15 21.41 -12.67
C ALA A 406 -21.32 21.83 -13.59
N ASP A 407 -22.05 20.87 -14.18
CA ASP A 407 -23.17 21.17 -15.07
C ASP A 407 -24.41 21.59 -14.26
N ARG A 408 -25.49 21.92 -14.98
CA ARG A 408 -26.79 22.28 -14.43
C ARG A 408 -27.20 21.36 -13.27
N ASN A 409 -27.65 21.98 -12.18
CA ASN A 409 -28.08 21.32 -10.95
C ASN A 409 -26.98 20.47 -10.28
N GLY A 410 -25.69 20.73 -10.55
CA GLY A 410 -24.58 19.91 -10.05
C GLY A 410 -24.54 18.51 -10.65
N GLY A 411 -25.14 18.31 -11.82
CA GLY A 411 -25.27 16.99 -12.45
C GLY A 411 -26.23 16.04 -11.74
N PHE A 412 -26.97 16.49 -10.73
CA PHE A 412 -27.96 15.69 -10.00
C PHE A 412 -29.19 15.33 -10.84
N SER A 413 -29.67 16.25 -11.67
CA SER A 413 -30.91 16.15 -12.45
C SER A 413 -30.86 17.08 -13.65
N ARG A 414 -31.49 16.73 -14.79
CA ARG A 414 -31.68 17.66 -15.93
C ARG A 414 -32.96 18.46 -15.83
N ALA A 415 -33.75 18.29 -14.77
CA ALA A 415 -34.98 19.02 -14.52
C ALA A 415 -34.77 20.54 -14.50
N THR A 416 -35.85 21.28 -14.69
CA THR A 416 -35.87 22.74 -14.46
C THR A 416 -35.46 23.03 -13.00
N PRO A 417 -34.48 23.91 -12.71
CA PRO A 417 -33.97 24.08 -11.34
C PRO A 417 -35.06 24.38 -10.29
N GLN A 418 -36.12 25.07 -10.70
CA GLN A 418 -37.29 25.37 -9.86
C GLN A 418 -38.16 24.15 -9.52
N ARG A 419 -37.97 23.02 -10.20
CA ARG A 419 -38.65 21.74 -9.94
C ARG A 419 -37.87 20.83 -8.99
N LEU A 420 -36.62 21.17 -8.68
CA LEU A 420 -35.84 20.37 -7.74
C LEU A 420 -36.53 20.36 -6.36
N TYR A 421 -36.50 19.21 -5.68
CA TYR A 421 -37.01 19.12 -4.31
C TYR A 421 -36.29 20.08 -3.35
N SER A 422 -35.00 20.33 -3.62
CA SER A 422 -34.16 21.32 -2.93
C SER A 422 -33.16 21.91 -3.92
N PRO A 423 -32.81 23.21 -3.80
CA PRO A 423 -31.72 23.77 -4.59
C PRO A 423 -30.38 23.09 -4.22
N PRO A 424 -29.46 22.90 -5.18
CA PRO A 424 -28.08 22.54 -4.89
C PRO A 424 -27.36 23.72 -4.22
N ILE A 425 -26.20 23.46 -3.62
CA ILE A 425 -25.38 24.54 -3.06
C ILE A 425 -24.74 25.32 -4.22
N MET A 426 -24.82 26.65 -4.14
CA MET A 426 -24.35 27.57 -5.19
C MET A 426 -23.50 28.72 -4.62
N ASP A 427 -23.13 28.66 -3.34
CA ASP A 427 -22.25 29.67 -2.76
C ASP A 427 -20.82 29.51 -3.33
N PRO A 428 -19.99 30.56 -3.31
CA PRO A 428 -18.69 30.54 -3.99
C PRO A 428 -17.64 29.61 -3.34
N VAL A 429 -17.90 29.06 -2.14
CA VAL A 429 -16.97 28.17 -1.43
C VAL A 429 -17.34 26.71 -1.63
N TYR A 430 -18.62 26.37 -1.46
CA TYR A 430 -19.08 24.96 -1.49
C TYR A 430 -19.97 24.63 -2.69
N GLY A 431 -20.24 25.59 -3.56
CA GLY A 431 -21.09 25.39 -4.72
C GLY A 431 -20.58 24.29 -5.66
N TYR A 432 -21.51 23.62 -6.34
CA TYR A 432 -21.19 22.46 -7.19
C TYR A 432 -20.19 22.77 -8.33
N GLU A 433 -20.04 24.04 -8.74
CA GLU A 433 -19.01 24.46 -9.70
C GLU A 433 -17.59 24.28 -9.15
N ALA A 434 -17.40 24.38 -7.84
CA ALA A 434 -16.10 24.22 -7.16
C ALA A 434 -15.95 22.86 -6.47
N VAL A 435 -17.04 22.33 -5.89
CA VAL A 435 -17.05 21.07 -5.14
C VAL A 435 -17.93 20.07 -5.87
N ASN A 436 -17.34 19.16 -6.65
CA ASN A 436 -18.09 18.08 -7.28
C ASN A 436 -17.23 16.82 -7.48
N VAL A 437 -17.91 15.69 -7.69
CA VAL A 437 -17.28 14.38 -7.88
C VAL A 437 -16.37 14.36 -9.11
N GLU A 438 -16.82 14.82 -10.27
CA GLU A 438 -16.05 14.79 -11.53
C GLU A 438 -14.69 15.51 -11.41
N ALA A 439 -14.70 16.72 -10.85
CA ALA A 439 -13.48 17.50 -10.61
C ALA A 439 -12.53 16.78 -9.65
N GLN A 440 -13.04 16.20 -8.56
CA GLN A 440 -12.21 15.49 -7.59
C GLN A 440 -11.75 14.11 -8.07
N GLN A 441 -12.50 13.46 -8.97
CA GLN A 441 -12.04 12.25 -9.65
C GLN A 441 -10.88 12.53 -10.61
N SER A 442 -10.77 13.76 -11.12
CA SER A 442 -9.69 14.17 -12.03
C SER A 442 -8.43 14.62 -11.27
N ASP A 443 -8.57 15.01 -10.00
CA ASP A 443 -7.47 15.48 -9.13
C ASP A 443 -7.03 14.37 -8.14
N PRO A 444 -5.83 13.79 -8.32
CA PRO A 444 -5.28 12.76 -7.41
C PRO A 444 -5.07 13.24 -5.96
N SER A 445 -4.99 14.56 -5.74
CA SER A 445 -4.81 15.17 -4.42
C SER A 445 -6.12 15.60 -3.73
N SER A 446 -7.26 15.31 -4.37
CA SER A 446 -8.60 15.68 -3.89
C SER A 446 -9.00 14.99 -2.58
N LEU A 447 -10.13 15.43 -1.99
CA LEU A 447 -10.67 14.81 -0.78
C LEU A 447 -11.19 13.42 -1.07
N LEU A 448 -11.83 13.27 -2.21
CA LEU A 448 -12.33 11.98 -2.68
C LEU A 448 -11.22 10.93 -2.79
N HIS A 449 -10.08 11.27 -3.42
CA HIS A 449 -8.94 10.35 -3.54
C HIS A 449 -8.33 10.02 -2.18
N TRP A 450 -8.17 11.02 -1.32
CA TRP A 450 -7.68 10.79 0.04
C TRP A 450 -8.62 9.87 0.84
N MET A 451 -9.93 10.07 0.77
CA MET A 451 -10.93 9.22 1.43
C MET A 451 -10.86 7.77 0.92
N ARG A 452 -10.79 7.57 -0.41
CA ARG A 452 -10.61 6.25 -1.02
C ARG A 452 -9.36 5.54 -0.50
N ASN A 453 -8.24 6.25 -0.43
CA ASN A 453 -6.98 5.69 0.05
C ASN A 453 -7.05 5.31 1.55
N MET A 454 -7.65 6.15 2.38
CA MET A 454 -7.84 5.87 3.81
C MET A 454 -8.79 4.68 4.05
N ILE A 455 -9.88 4.59 3.29
CA ILE A 455 -10.82 3.46 3.37
C ILE A 455 -10.13 2.17 2.91
N ALA A 456 -9.38 2.21 1.80
CA ALA A 456 -8.63 1.08 1.31
C ALA A 456 -7.59 0.60 2.34
N LEU A 457 -6.84 1.52 2.95
CA LEU A 457 -5.89 1.20 4.02
C LEU A 457 -6.60 0.57 5.22
N ARG A 458 -7.71 1.15 5.70
CA ARG A 458 -8.48 0.58 6.82
C ARG A 458 -8.93 -0.86 6.53
N LYS A 459 -9.35 -1.15 5.29
CA LYS A 459 -9.83 -2.50 4.90
C LYS A 459 -8.73 -3.57 4.89
N LEU A 460 -7.46 -3.17 4.83
CA LEU A 460 -6.32 -4.11 4.91
C LEU A 460 -6.09 -4.62 6.34
N PHE A 461 -6.52 -3.88 7.37
CA PHE A 461 -6.22 -4.16 8.78
C PHE A 461 -7.49 -4.30 9.61
N LYS A 462 -7.76 -5.52 10.10
CA LYS A 462 -8.96 -5.80 10.91
C LYS A 462 -8.91 -5.14 12.27
N VAL A 463 -7.71 -4.78 12.74
CA VAL A 463 -7.49 -4.08 14.01
C VAL A 463 -8.34 -2.83 14.18
N PHE A 464 -8.67 -2.11 13.10
CA PHE A 464 -9.49 -0.91 13.22
C PHE A 464 -10.96 -1.21 13.55
N GLY A 465 -11.54 -2.22 12.91
CA GLY A 465 -12.90 -2.67 13.18
C GLY A 465 -13.03 -3.44 14.49
N ARG A 466 -12.09 -4.36 14.76
CA ARG A 466 -12.24 -5.38 15.83
C ARG A 466 -11.28 -5.23 17.00
N GLY A 467 -10.26 -4.39 16.87
CA GLY A 467 -9.21 -4.28 17.87
C GLY A 467 -9.60 -3.51 19.12
N THR A 468 -8.87 -3.81 20.19
CA THR A 468 -8.92 -3.06 21.46
C THR A 468 -8.54 -1.59 21.26
N PHE A 469 -8.83 -0.75 22.25
CA PHE A 469 -8.42 0.65 22.29
C PHE A 469 -7.70 0.92 23.61
N GLU A 470 -6.41 1.26 23.53
CA GLU A 470 -5.58 1.58 24.68
C GLU A 470 -5.06 3.01 24.54
N ALA A 471 -5.60 3.93 25.35
CA ALA A 471 -5.17 5.32 25.31
C ALA A 471 -3.76 5.48 25.89
N LEU A 472 -2.89 6.20 25.17
CA LEU A 472 -1.61 6.66 25.70
C LEU A 472 -1.80 8.02 26.35
N HIS A 473 -0.96 8.31 27.35
CA HIS A 473 -1.06 9.54 28.13
C HIS A 473 0.18 10.44 28.03
N PRO A 474 0.52 10.97 26.84
CA PRO A 474 1.62 11.93 26.73
C PRO A 474 1.35 13.19 27.55
N ALA A 475 2.43 13.81 28.03
CA ALA A 475 2.37 15.08 28.76
C ALA A 475 1.79 16.22 27.90
N ASN A 476 2.04 16.18 26.58
CA ASN A 476 1.44 17.14 25.65
C ASN A 476 -0.05 16.82 25.42
N ARG A 477 -0.92 17.57 26.10
CA ARG A 477 -2.39 17.44 26.01
C ARG A 477 -2.96 17.67 24.60
N LYS A 478 -2.21 18.34 23.72
CA LYS A 478 -2.61 18.65 22.34
C LYS A 478 -2.49 17.45 21.41
N VAL A 479 -1.81 16.37 21.84
CA VAL A 479 -1.58 15.18 21.03
C VAL A 479 -2.35 14.00 21.61
N LEU A 480 -3.31 13.48 20.85
CA LEU A 480 -4.01 12.24 21.13
C LEU A 480 -3.17 11.08 20.58
N ALA A 481 -2.88 10.07 21.41
CA ALA A 481 -2.18 8.86 20.98
C ALA A 481 -2.83 7.63 21.61
N TYR A 482 -2.93 6.54 20.86
CA TYR A 482 -3.54 5.28 21.32
C TYR A 482 -3.02 4.09 20.51
N ILE A 483 -3.10 2.91 21.11
CA ILE A 483 -2.80 1.63 20.49
C ILE A 483 -4.10 0.89 20.16
N ARG A 484 -4.14 0.26 18.99
CA ARG A 484 -5.15 -0.73 18.59
C ARG A 484 -4.49 -2.11 18.48
N ARG A 485 -5.09 -3.15 19.06
CA ARG A 485 -4.56 -4.53 18.99
C ARG A 485 -5.63 -5.56 18.63
N TYR A 486 -5.31 -6.43 17.68
CA TYR A 486 -6.18 -7.52 17.23
C TYR A 486 -5.36 -8.60 16.51
N ASP A 487 -5.48 -9.87 16.92
CA ASP A 487 -4.92 -11.02 16.19
C ASP A 487 -3.46 -10.87 15.71
N GLY A 488 -2.58 -10.37 16.60
CA GLY A 488 -1.17 -10.11 16.29
C GLY A 488 -0.88 -8.76 15.64
N GLU A 489 -1.86 -8.11 15.01
CA GLU A 489 -1.76 -6.74 14.51
C GLU A 489 -1.70 -5.76 15.70
N THR A 490 -0.69 -4.87 15.71
CA THR A 490 -0.56 -3.80 16.69
C THR A 490 -0.32 -2.48 15.95
N VAL A 491 -1.27 -1.55 16.08
CA VAL A 491 -1.21 -0.24 15.41
C VAL A 491 -1.15 0.89 16.43
N LEU A 492 -0.20 1.80 16.27
CA LEU A 492 -0.09 3.05 17.01
C LEU A 492 -0.67 4.20 16.16
N CYS A 493 -1.68 4.87 16.69
CA CYS A 493 -2.26 6.08 16.10
C CYS A 493 -1.85 7.30 16.91
N VAL A 494 -1.39 8.35 16.24
CA VAL A 494 -0.96 9.62 16.86
C VAL A 494 -1.57 10.78 16.08
N ALA A 495 -2.23 11.71 16.77
CA ALA A 495 -3.01 12.78 16.17
C ALA A 495 -2.76 14.12 16.90
N ASN A 496 -2.35 15.14 16.16
CA ASN A 496 -2.19 16.50 16.68
C ASN A 496 -3.52 17.26 16.55
N LEU A 497 -4.14 17.63 17.67
CA LEU A 497 -5.37 18.42 17.70
C LEU A 497 -5.12 19.92 17.55
N SER A 498 -3.86 20.36 17.60
CA SER A 498 -3.47 21.77 17.54
C SER A 498 -3.31 22.29 16.11
N ARG A 499 -3.62 23.57 15.93
CA ARG A 499 -3.30 24.33 14.72
C ARG A 499 -1.82 24.66 14.56
N PHE A 500 -0.98 24.26 15.51
CA PHE A 500 0.47 24.47 15.48
C PHE A 500 1.20 23.13 15.52
N ALA A 501 2.45 23.12 15.05
CA ALA A 501 3.30 21.94 15.19
C ALA A 501 3.50 21.57 16.66
N GLN A 502 3.46 20.29 16.98
CA GLN A 502 3.58 19.79 18.36
C GLN A 502 4.66 18.71 18.45
N PRO A 503 5.64 18.86 19.37
CA PRO A 503 6.48 17.74 19.78
C PRO A 503 5.74 16.88 20.81
N VAL A 504 6.01 15.58 20.82
CA VAL A 504 5.49 14.65 21.81
C VAL A 504 6.53 13.56 22.10
N GLU A 505 6.58 13.14 23.36
CA GLU A 505 7.31 11.94 23.77
C GLU A 505 6.27 10.91 24.23
N LEU A 506 6.30 9.72 23.63
CA LEU A 506 5.38 8.62 23.92
C LEU A 506 6.09 7.56 24.76
N ASP A 507 5.48 7.12 25.85
CA ASP A 507 5.94 5.91 26.55
C ASP A 507 5.50 4.69 25.75
N LEU A 508 6.44 4.11 25.01
CA LEU A 508 6.26 2.87 24.26
C LEU A 508 7.14 1.74 24.82
N SER A 509 7.56 1.83 26.08
CA SER A 509 8.48 0.86 26.68
C SER A 509 7.99 -0.59 26.66
N ALA A 510 6.67 -0.79 26.65
CA ALA A 510 6.03 -2.11 26.48
C ALA A 510 6.25 -2.75 25.09
N PHE A 511 6.72 -1.96 24.12
CA PHE A 511 6.95 -2.34 22.72
C PHE A 511 8.45 -2.26 22.37
N GLU A 512 9.34 -2.30 23.37
CA GLU A 512 10.79 -2.33 23.18
C GLU A 512 11.19 -3.41 22.16
N GLY A 513 12.04 -3.03 21.19
CA GLY A 513 12.49 -3.91 20.12
C GLY A 513 11.55 -4.01 18.92
N LEU A 514 10.36 -3.38 18.96
CA LEU A 514 9.52 -3.23 17.76
C LEU A 514 9.91 -1.99 16.95
N ARG A 515 9.66 -2.01 15.64
CA ARG A 515 9.87 -0.91 14.70
C ARG A 515 8.51 -0.37 14.24
N PRO A 516 8.23 0.94 14.42
CA PRO A 516 7.05 1.56 13.83
C PRO A 516 7.22 1.72 12.31
N ILE A 517 6.26 1.25 11.53
CA ILE A 517 6.20 1.42 10.08
C ILE A 517 5.00 2.30 9.74
N GLU A 518 5.23 3.47 9.14
CA GLU A 518 4.17 4.40 8.78
C GLU A 518 3.29 3.79 7.66
N MET A 519 1.97 3.73 7.87
CA MET A 519 1.08 2.86 7.10
C MET A 519 0.67 3.41 5.71
N LEU A 520 0.79 4.71 5.45
CA LEU A 520 0.44 5.30 4.15
C LEU A 520 1.59 5.17 3.13
N GLY A 521 2.82 5.44 3.55
CA GLY A 521 4.03 5.41 2.73
C GLY A 521 4.95 4.22 2.98
N TYR A 522 4.62 3.34 3.93
CA TYR A 522 5.46 2.19 4.35
C TYR A 522 6.86 2.60 4.78
N VAL A 523 6.99 3.78 5.40
CA VAL A 523 8.27 4.35 5.82
C VAL A 523 8.66 3.82 7.21
N GLU A 524 9.85 3.26 7.32
CA GLU A 524 10.37 2.76 8.59
C GLU A 524 10.82 3.89 9.51
N PHE A 525 10.38 3.85 10.77
CA PHE A 525 10.81 4.75 11.82
C PHE A 525 11.82 4.06 12.77
N PRO A 526 12.62 4.82 13.55
CA PRO A 526 13.57 4.25 14.50
C PRO A 526 12.94 3.20 15.42
N THR A 527 13.69 2.16 15.76
CA THR A 527 13.24 1.09 16.67
C THR A 527 12.91 1.65 18.07
N ILE A 528 11.86 1.13 18.67
CA ILE A 528 11.42 1.49 20.01
C ILE A 528 12.43 0.97 21.04
N THR A 529 12.86 1.86 21.91
CA THR A 529 13.74 1.54 23.06
C THR A 529 12.97 1.78 24.36
N ARG A 530 13.61 1.54 25.52
CA ARG A 530 13.02 1.90 26.83
C ARG A 530 12.89 3.40 27.06
N ARG A 531 13.51 4.24 26.21
CA ARG A 531 13.38 5.70 26.32
C ARG A 531 12.07 6.15 25.68
N PRO A 532 11.44 7.23 26.19
CA PRO A 532 10.27 7.83 25.54
C PRO A 532 10.55 8.11 24.07
N TYR A 533 9.60 7.75 23.22
CA TYR A 533 9.71 7.80 21.77
C TYR A 533 9.36 9.21 21.27
N PRO A 534 10.31 9.98 20.74
CA PRO A 534 10.05 11.35 20.30
C PRO A 534 9.40 11.39 18.92
N LEU A 535 8.33 12.16 18.78
CA LEU A 535 7.67 12.47 17.51
C LEU A 535 7.42 13.98 17.40
N THR A 536 7.33 14.47 16.17
CA THR A 536 6.87 15.83 15.87
C THR A 536 5.80 15.77 14.80
N LEU A 537 4.65 16.37 15.07
CA LEU A 537 3.53 16.40 14.13
C LEU A 537 3.27 17.83 13.66
N GLY A 538 3.01 17.99 12.36
CA GLY A 538 2.56 19.25 11.79
C GLY A 538 1.16 19.64 12.30
N PRO A 539 0.70 20.88 12.03
CA PRO A 539 -0.66 21.33 12.36
C PRO A 539 -1.73 20.37 11.85
N TYR A 540 -2.58 19.88 12.76
CA TYR A 540 -3.63 18.89 12.49
C TYR A 540 -3.15 17.59 11.82
N GLY A 541 -1.85 17.30 11.88
CA GLY A 541 -1.28 16.08 11.30
C GLY A 541 -1.58 14.86 12.16
N PHE A 542 -1.63 13.69 11.52
CA PHE A 542 -1.73 12.40 12.18
C PHE A 542 -0.77 11.40 11.55
N LEU A 543 -0.45 10.34 12.28
CA LEU A 543 0.38 9.21 11.83
C LEU A 543 -0.25 7.91 12.32
N TRP A 544 -0.32 6.91 11.46
CA TRP A 544 -0.64 5.53 11.81
C TRP A 544 0.59 4.67 11.58
N PHE A 545 0.98 3.90 12.58
CA PHE A 545 2.12 3.02 12.52
C PHE A 545 1.71 1.58 12.80
N GLU A 546 2.12 0.65 11.95
CA GLU A 546 2.15 -0.77 12.32
C GLU A 546 3.43 -1.03 13.12
N LEU A 547 3.32 -1.68 14.28
CA LEU A 547 4.48 -2.05 15.10
C LEU A 547 4.93 -3.46 14.75
N GLN A 548 6.03 -3.58 14.03
CA GLN A 548 6.58 -4.86 13.56
C GLN A 548 7.84 -5.26 14.37
N PRO A 549 8.16 -6.55 14.52
CA PRO A 549 9.39 -6.98 15.16
C PRO A 549 10.63 -6.41 14.48
N ALA A 550 11.58 -5.86 15.24
CA ALA A 550 12.92 -5.66 14.69
C ALA A 550 13.57 -7.03 14.41
N PRO A 551 14.49 -7.13 13.44
CA PRO A 551 15.27 -8.34 13.22
C PRO A 551 15.94 -8.80 14.53
N GLU A 552 15.86 -10.09 14.86
CA GLU A 552 16.35 -10.64 16.12
C GLU A 552 17.83 -10.31 16.38
N ALA A 553 18.13 -9.90 17.62
CA ALA A 553 19.49 -9.89 18.16
C ALA A 553 19.91 -11.32 18.54
N VAL A 554 21.16 -11.68 18.28
CA VAL A 554 21.71 -13.05 18.42
C VAL A 554 21.63 -13.54 19.86
N ASP A 555 21.11 -14.74 20.07
CA ASP A 555 21.51 -15.58 21.20
C ASP A 555 22.92 -16.14 20.93
N LEU A 556 23.91 -15.68 21.71
CA LEU A 556 25.30 -16.12 21.57
C LEU A 556 25.54 -17.55 22.07
N GLY A 557 24.56 -18.21 22.70
CA GLY A 557 24.71 -19.49 23.40
C GLY A 557 25.17 -20.69 22.56
N ASP A 558 24.92 -20.68 21.25
CA ASP A 558 25.19 -21.81 20.34
C ASP A 558 26.49 -21.66 19.51
N HIS A 559 27.31 -20.62 19.75
CA HIS A 559 28.56 -20.42 19.00
C HIS A 559 29.74 -21.19 19.61
N ASP A 560 30.57 -21.82 18.76
CA ASP A 560 31.80 -22.51 19.18
C ASP A 560 32.75 -21.57 19.94
N GLN A 561 33.48 -22.10 20.93
CA GLN A 561 34.53 -21.37 21.65
C GLN A 561 35.92 -21.74 21.14
N ILE A 562 36.70 -20.74 20.75
CA ILE A 562 38.07 -20.88 20.24
C ILE A 562 39.07 -20.37 21.30
N PRO A 563 40.02 -21.21 21.78
CA PRO A 563 41.06 -20.78 22.71
C PRO A 563 42.14 -19.94 22.00
N VAL A 564 42.56 -18.83 22.62
CA VAL A 564 43.57 -17.88 22.10
C VAL A 564 44.60 -17.50 23.16
N ASP A 565 45.23 -18.50 23.77
CA ASP A 565 46.10 -18.35 24.94
C ASP A 565 47.44 -17.64 24.67
N GLY A 566 48.00 -17.80 23.46
CA GLY A 566 49.24 -17.17 23.00
C GLY A 566 49.04 -15.87 22.22
N GLY A 567 47.78 -15.48 21.98
CA GLY A 567 47.38 -14.26 21.29
C GLY A 567 46.32 -14.49 20.23
N TRP A 568 45.75 -13.42 19.69
CA TRP A 568 44.61 -13.47 18.76
C TRP A 568 44.90 -14.23 17.45
N VAL A 569 46.17 -14.37 17.07
CA VAL A 569 46.61 -15.12 15.88
C VAL A 569 46.40 -16.63 16.03
N ASP A 570 46.30 -17.15 17.27
CA ASP A 570 46.06 -18.57 17.54
C ASP A 570 44.74 -19.07 16.93
N VAL A 571 43.80 -18.19 16.59
CA VAL A 571 42.60 -18.54 15.83
C VAL A 571 42.91 -19.17 14.47
N PHE A 572 44.03 -18.78 13.85
CA PHE A 572 44.44 -19.25 12.53
C PHE A 572 45.50 -20.35 12.56
N GLU A 573 45.97 -20.75 13.75
CA GLU A 573 47.01 -21.76 13.93
C GLU A 573 46.58 -22.84 14.95
N GLY A 574 47.28 -23.98 14.97
CA GLY A 574 47.10 -25.03 15.99
C GLY A 574 45.64 -25.47 16.22
N VAL A 575 45.21 -25.46 17.49
CA VAL A 575 43.85 -25.88 17.91
C VAL A 575 42.79 -24.89 17.44
N GLY A 576 43.08 -23.59 17.43
CA GLY A 576 42.12 -22.57 17.00
C GLY A 576 41.77 -22.73 15.52
N ARG A 577 42.77 -23.00 14.68
CA ARG A 577 42.58 -23.36 13.26
C ARG A 577 41.68 -24.58 13.10
N GLU A 578 41.89 -25.63 13.89
CA GLU A 578 41.11 -26.86 13.77
C GLU A 578 39.62 -26.63 14.11
N VAL A 579 39.32 -25.83 15.14
CA VAL A 579 37.94 -25.46 15.48
C VAL A 579 37.33 -24.57 14.39
N LEU A 580 38.11 -23.60 13.88
CA LEU A 580 37.66 -22.68 12.84
C LEU A 580 37.32 -23.41 11.54
N GLU A 581 38.18 -24.33 11.08
CA GLU A 581 37.99 -25.14 9.86
C GLU A 581 36.90 -26.20 10.01
N ARG A 582 36.79 -26.88 11.16
CA ARG A 582 35.87 -28.02 11.32
C ARG A 582 34.48 -27.67 11.81
N ARG A 583 34.30 -26.52 12.48
CA ARG A 583 33.02 -26.17 13.12
C ARG A 583 32.54 -24.77 12.77
N ALA A 584 33.35 -23.74 13.05
CA ALA A 584 32.86 -22.37 12.98
C ALA A 584 32.61 -21.89 11.54
N LEU A 585 33.57 -22.06 10.61
CA LEU A 585 33.38 -21.67 9.20
C LEU A 585 32.32 -22.52 8.47
N PRO A 586 32.27 -23.86 8.61
CA PRO A 586 31.18 -24.67 8.02
C PRO A 586 29.78 -24.24 8.45
N ARG A 587 29.62 -23.70 9.67
CA ARG A 587 28.34 -23.14 10.14
C ARG A 587 28.11 -21.71 9.66
N PHE A 588 29.15 -20.87 9.68
CA PHE A 588 29.07 -19.46 9.32
C PHE A 588 28.78 -19.24 7.83
N LEU A 589 29.47 -19.95 6.93
CA LEU A 589 29.42 -19.71 5.48
C LEU A 589 28.02 -19.90 4.88
N PRO A 590 27.28 -21.00 5.12
CA PRO A 590 25.95 -21.20 4.53
C PRO A 590 24.91 -20.15 4.97
N ALA A 591 25.09 -19.55 6.15
CA ALA A 591 24.21 -18.52 6.69
C ALA A 591 24.36 -17.17 5.97
N GLN A 592 25.45 -16.95 5.22
CA GLN A 592 25.73 -15.68 4.56
C GLN A 592 24.93 -15.52 3.28
N ARG A 593 24.47 -14.30 3.00
CA ARG A 593 23.79 -14.00 1.72
C ARG A 593 24.71 -14.18 0.53
N TRP A 594 25.97 -13.78 0.66
CA TRP A 594 27.00 -13.85 -0.38
C TRP A 594 27.57 -15.25 -0.65
N PHE A 595 27.21 -16.27 0.14
CA PHE A 595 27.65 -17.64 -0.12
C PHE A 595 26.86 -18.24 -1.30
N ALA A 596 27.52 -18.40 -2.45
CA ALA A 596 26.87 -18.78 -3.71
C ALA A 596 26.50 -20.27 -3.81
N SER A 597 27.04 -21.12 -2.93
CA SER A 597 26.96 -22.59 -3.03
C SER A 597 25.91 -23.23 -2.11
N LYS A 598 24.80 -22.53 -1.83
CA LYS A 598 23.76 -22.97 -0.87
C LYS A 598 23.02 -24.25 -1.26
N SER A 599 23.04 -24.63 -2.53
CA SER A 599 22.38 -25.82 -3.05
C SER A 599 23.15 -27.12 -2.80
N HIS A 600 24.37 -27.06 -2.25
CA HIS A 600 25.26 -28.19 -2.05
C HIS A 600 25.73 -28.26 -0.59
N GLY A 601 25.94 -29.48 -0.08
CA GLY A 601 26.53 -29.68 1.25
C GLY A 601 28.02 -29.33 1.28
N ILE A 602 28.50 -28.78 2.40
CA ILE A 602 29.94 -28.56 2.62
C ILE A 602 30.57 -29.86 3.14
N GLU A 603 31.49 -30.45 2.38
CA GLU A 603 32.26 -31.63 2.78
C GLU A 603 33.44 -31.24 3.67
N ARG A 604 34.17 -30.19 3.28
CA ARG A 604 35.37 -29.74 4.00
C ARG A 604 35.61 -28.25 3.82
N VAL A 605 36.09 -27.59 4.88
CA VAL A 605 36.60 -26.21 4.84
C VAL A 605 38.06 -26.21 5.28
N THR A 606 38.92 -25.51 4.54
CA THR A 606 40.34 -25.34 4.89
C THR A 606 40.81 -23.92 4.64
N ILE A 607 41.58 -23.36 5.58
CA ILE A 607 42.24 -22.07 5.39
C ILE A 607 43.37 -22.26 4.38
N ARG A 608 43.17 -21.67 3.21
CA ARG A 608 44.12 -21.68 2.10
C ARG A 608 45.33 -20.85 2.45
N ASP A 609 45.10 -19.61 2.86
CA ASP A 609 46.14 -18.68 3.24
C ASP A 609 45.58 -17.50 4.06
N TRP A 610 46.43 -16.78 4.77
CA TRP A 610 46.02 -15.60 5.51
C TRP A 610 47.17 -14.61 5.78
N ALA A 611 46.85 -13.35 6.02
CA ALA A 611 47.79 -12.34 6.54
C ALA A 611 47.13 -11.40 7.55
N ALA A 612 47.87 -11.01 8.59
CA ALA A 612 47.42 -10.03 9.58
C ALA A 612 47.38 -8.62 8.98
N LEU A 613 46.34 -7.86 9.32
CA LEU A 613 46.25 -6.42 9.05
C LEU A 613 46.96 -5.66 10.17
N GLU A 614 48.11 -5.05 9.85
CA GLU A 614 48.91 -4.32 10.84
C GLU A 614 48.13 -3.22 11.57
N GLY A 615 48.38 -3.08 12.87
CA GLY A 615 47.71 -2.09 13.72
C GLY A 615 46.28 -2.46 14.13
N THR A 616 45.79 -3.64 13.74
CA THR A 616 44.46 -4.15 14.09
C THR A 616 44.54 -5.56 14.69
N ARG A 617 43.40 -6.09 15.17
CA ARG A 617 43.23 -7.51 15.54
C ARG A 617 42.41 -8.24 14.46
N ALA A 618 42.75 -7.98 13.19
CA ALA A 618 42.06 -8.54 12.04
C ALA A 618 43.04 -9.19 11.05
N ALA A 619 42.56 -10.16 10.29
CA ALA A 619 43.29 -10.85 9.25
C ALA A 619 42.48 -10.97 7.96
N LEU A 620 43.19 -10.92 6.83
CA LEU A 620 42.66 -11.24 5.51
C LEU A 620 42.80 -12.75 5.30
N VAL A 621 41.69 -13.47 5.19
CA VAL A 621 41.69 -14.94 5.17
C VAL A 621 41.09 -15.46 3.87
N LEU A 622 41.78 -16.39 3.23
CA LEU A 622 41.30 -17.15 2.07
C LEU A 622 40.96 -18.57 2.51
N VAL A 623 39.77 -19.03 2.15
CA VAL A 623 39.20 -20.30 2.60
C VAL A 623 38.78 -21.15 1.42
N ASP A 624 39.34 -22.34 1.28
CA ASP A 624 38.90 -23.34 0.29
C ASP A 624 37.75 -24.18 0.89
N VAL A 625 36.62 -24.19 0.18
CA VAL A 625 35.40 -24.93 0.53
C VAL A 625 35.20 -26.03 -0.50
N GLN A 626 35.27 -27.28 -0.05
CA GLN A 626 34.98 -28.47 -0.85
C GLN A 626 33.51 -28.84 -0.66
N LEU A 627 32.77 -28.93 -1.76
CA LEU A 627 31.36 -29.30 -1.79
C LEU A 627 31.18 -30.81 -2.04
N ASP A 628 29.97 -31.33 -1.79
CA ASP A 628 29.59 -32.73 -1.99
C ASP A 628 29.69 -33.22 -3.46
N ASP A 629 29.63 -32.31 -4.43
CA ASP A 629 29.90 -32.58 -5.86
C ASP A 629 31.41 -32.64 -6.20
N SER A 630 32.28 -32.61 -5.19
CA SER A 630 33.74 -32.56 -5.26
C SER A 630 34.31 -31.27 -5.87
N SER A 631 33.49 -30.25 -6.14
CA SER A 631 33.99 -28.95 -6.55
C SER A 631 34.64 -28.20 -5.38
N VAL A 632 35.66 -27.40 -5.67
CA VAL A 632 36.36 -26.58 -4.68
C VAL A 632 36.20 -25.11 -5.04
N HIS A 633 35.77 -24.31 -4.08
CA HIS A 633 35.60 -22.87 -4.23
C HIS A 633 36.37 -22.12 -3.15
N THR A 634 37.13 -21.11 -3.56
CA THR A 634 37.85 -20.24 -2.63
C THR A 634 36.99 -19.04 -2.27
N TYR A 635 36.89 -18.73 -0.97
CA TYR A 635 36.17 -17.58 -0.43
C TYR A 635 37.12 -16.64 0.32
N PHE A 636 36.93 -15.34 0.14
CA PHE A 636 37.64 -14.29 0.85
C PHE A 636 36.82 -13.83 2.05
N VAL A 637 37.33 -14.10 3.26
CA VAL A 637 36.62 -13.90 4.53
C VAL A 637 37.53 -13.13 5.49
N PRO A 638 37.57 -11.80 5.43
CA PRO A 638 38.26 -11.00 6.44
C PRO A 638 37.67 -11.27 7.83
N LEU A 639 38.52 -11.54 8.82
CA LEU A 639 38.09 -11.89 10.17
C LEU A 639 38.73 -10.96 11.21
N ALA A 640 37.95 -10.49 12.16
CA ALA A 640 38.37 -9.62 13.26
C ALA A 640 38.02 -10.22 14.61
N ILE A 641 38.82 -9.85 15.62
CA ILE A 641 38.61 -10.25 17.01
C ILE A 641 38.48 -9.01 17.89
N SER A 642 37.44 -9.00 18.72
CA SER A 642 37.26 -8.00 19.77
C SER A 642 37.06 -8.67 21.12
N PHE A 643 37.60 -8.04 22.17
CA PHE A 643 37.47 -8.46 23.56
C PHE A 643 36.71 -7.37 24.33
N ALA A 644 36.13 -7.72 25.48
CA ALA A 644 35.24 -6.84 26.24
C ALA A 644 35.75 -5.39 26.39
N PRO A 645 34.90 -4.36 26.14
CA PRO A 645 33.48 -4.45 25.80
C PRO A 645 33.23 -4.98 24.38
N LEU A 646 32.28 -5.92 24.26
CA LEU A 646 31.96 -6.55 22.98
C LEU A 646 31.20 -5.56 22.07
N PRO A 647 31.50 -5.54 20.77
CA PRO A 647 30.74 -4.73 19.81
C PRO A 647 29.32 -5.27 19.63
N GLU A 648 28.35 -4.38 19.42
CA GLU A 648 27.02 -4.78 18.94
C GLU A 648 27.14 -5.23 17.48
N LEU A 649 26.88 -6.51 17.23
CA LEU A 649 27.00 -7.14 15.91
C LEU A 649 25.73 -7.92 15.56
N PRO A 650 25.32 -7.95 14.28
CA PRO A 650 24.22 -8.79 13.85
C PRO A 650 24.58 -10.29 13.96
N PRO A 651 23.59 -11.19 14.14
CA PRO A 651 23.78 -12.64 14.20
C PRO A 651 24.69 -13.20 13.11
N SER A 652 24.42 -12.76 11.89
CA SER A 652 25.10 -13.23 10.69
C SER A 652 26.56 -12.83 10.63
N ALA A 653 27.02 -11.83 11.40
CA ALA A 653 28.42 -11.39 11.39
C ALA A 653 29.31 -12.23 12.31
N ILE A 654 28.75 -12.95 13.28
CA ILE A 654 29.51 -13.63 14.33
C ILE A 654 29.91 -15.04 13.88
N VAL A 655 31.21 -15.30 13.88
CA VAL A 655 31.77 -16.60 13.48
C VAL A 655 31.83 -17.54 14.70
N ALA A 656 32.46 -17.08 15.78
CA ALA A 656 32.69 -17.86 16.99
C ALA A 656 32.92 -16.96 18.22
N GLN A 657 32.83 -17.54 19.41
CA GLN A 657 33.35 -16.93 20.63
C GLN A 657 34.86 -17.23 20.75
N VAL A 658 35.63 -16.30 21.33
CA VAL A 658 37.04 -16.53 21.67
C VAL A 658 37.26 -16.38 23.17
N ALA A 659 38.20 -17.15 23.72
CA ALA A 659 38.62 -17.05 25.11
C ALA A 659 40.14 -17.15 25.23
N GLY A 660 40.76 -16.23 25.96
CA GLY A 660 42.20 -16.27 26.20
C GLY A 660 42.63 -15.32 27.32
N ALA A 661 43.92 -14.96 27.33
CA ALA A 661 44.50 -14.10 28.38
C ALA A 661 43.85 -12.70 28.46
N ASP A 662 43.33 -12.20 27.33
CA ASP A 662 42.61 -10.91 27.24
C ASP A 662 41.11 -11.02 27.62
N GLY A 663 40.67 -12.19 28.10
CA GLY A 663 39.29 -12.47 28.51
C GLY A 663 38.43 -13.10 27.42
N HIS A 664 37.11 -12.90 27.53
CA HIS A 664 36.14 -13.37 26.54
C HIS A 664 35.95 -12.35 25.43
N GLY A 665 35.88 -12.83 24.19
CA GLY A 665 35.76 -12.03 22.99
C GLY A 665 34.88 -12.69 21.92
N LEU A 666 34.75 -12.01 20.80
CA LEU A 666 34.06 -12.51 19.60
C LEU A 666 35.02 -12.53 18.42
N LEU A 667 34.96 -13.60 17.62
CA LEU A 667 35.48 -13.68 16.27
C LEU A 667 34.32 -13.40 15.30
N PHE A 668 34.48 -12.42 14.43
CA PHE A 668 33.42 -11.96 13.53
C PHE A 668 33.99 -11.47 12.20
N ASP A 669 33.14 -11.21 11.22
CA ASP A 669 33.54 -10.68 9.91
C ASP A 669 34.12 -9.26 10.05
N ALA A 670 35.35 -9.05 9.59
CA ALA A 670 36.09 -7.81 9.81
C ALA A 670 35.46 -6.58 9.11
N VAL A 671 34.51 -6.77 8.19
CA VAL A 671 33.75 -5.64 7.61
C VAL A 671 32.90 -4.90 8.65
N HIS A 672 32.66 -5.51 9.82
CA HIS A 672 32.00 -4.89 10.97
C HIS A 672 32.97 -4.22 11.96
N ASP A 673 34.28 -4.23 11.69
CA ASP A 673 35.30 -3.56 12.53
C ASP A 673 35.82 -2.29 11.82
N ASP A 674 35.56 -1.10 12.40
CA ASP A 674 35.97 0.19 11.81
C ASP A 674 37.50 0.27 11.59
N PRO A 675 38.37 -0.10 12.56
CA PRO A 675 39.81 -0.16 12.36
C PRO A 675 40.24 -1.08 11.21
N ALA A 676 39.66 -2.29 11.10
CA ALA A 676 39.96 -3.20 10.01
C ALA A 676 39.56 -2.61 8.65
N CYS A 677 38.36 -2.02 8.53
CA CYS A 677 37.94 -1.35 7.30
C CYS A 677 38.88 -0.21 6.91
N ALA A 678 39.32 0.62 7.87
CA ALA A 678 40.29 1.69 7.62
C ALA A 678 41.67 1.14 7.19
N ALA A 679 42.08 -0.01 7.74
CA ALA A 679 43.31 -0.68 7.34
C ALA A 679 43.27 -1.21 5.90
N LEU A 680 42.11 -1.64 5.39
CA LEU A 680 41.94 -2.00 3.97
C LEU A 680 42.21 -0.80 3.04
N LEU A 681 41.68 0.37 3.38
CA LEU A 681 41.93 1.59 2.62
C LEU A 681 43.41 1.98 2.69
N THR A 682 44.02 1.88 3.87
CA THR A 682 45.44 2.19 4.09
C THR A 682 46.35 1.25 3.29
N LEU A 683 45.98 -0.02 3.17
CA LEU A 683 46.71 -1.02 2.38
C LEU A 683 46.84 -0.59 0.91
N ILE A 684 45.75 -0.05 0.33
CA ILE A 684 45.72 0.49 -1.03
C ILE A 684 46.47 1.84 -1.09
N GLU A 685 46.20 2.76 -0.17
CA GLU A 685 46.78 4.12 -0.13
C GLU A 685 48.31 4.13 -0.05
N GLN A 686 48.90 3.10 0.56
CA GLN A 686 50.34 3.00 0.81
C GLN A 686 51.05 1.98 -0.10
N ASP A 687 50.37 1.42 -1.10
CA ASP A 687 50.90 0.40 -2.01
C ASP A 687 51.60 -0.77 -1.29
N ARG A 688 50.97 -1.28 -0.22
CA ARG A 688 51.62 -2.21 0.70
C ARG A 688 51.45 -3.68 0.32
N ASP A 689 52.45 -4.47 0.67
CA ASP A 689 52.49 -5.92 0.52
C ASP A 689 52.37 -6.60 1.89
N LEU A 690 51.47 -7.57 1.99
CA LEU A 690 51.27 -8.45 3.13
C LEU A 690 51.69 -9.87 2.73
N PRO A 691 52.88 -10.36 3.14
CA PRO A 691 53.28 -11.72 2.88
C PRO A 691 52.37 -12.69 3.62
N THR A 692 51.91 -13.71 2.91
CA THR A 692 51.14 -14.82 3.47
C THR A 692 52.02 -16.08 3.51
N ARG A 693 51.48 -17.25 3.85
CA ARG A 693 52.27 -18.49 3.90
C ARG A 693 52.60 -19.03 2.50
N HIS A 694 51.70 -18.83 1.54
CA HIS A 694 51.80 -19.39 0.18
C HIS A 694 51.88 -18.32 -0.92
N GLY A 695 51.67 -17.05 -0.62
CA GLY A 695 51.64 -15.95 -1.59
C GLY A 695 51.84 -14.58 -0.94
N ILE A 696 51.32 -13.55 -1.59
CA ILE A 696 51.37 -12.16 -1.11
C ILE A 696 50.02 -11.49 -1.42
N ILE A 697 49.42 -10.83 -0.43
CA ILE A 697 48.27 -9.94 -0.63
C ILE A 697 48.79 -8.51 -0.80
N ARG A 698 48.38 -7.82 -1.86
CA ARG A 698 48.90 -6.51 -2.26
C ARG A 698 47.79 -5.50 -2.39
N GLY A 699 47.91 -4.36 -1.72
CA GLY A 699 47.12 -3.18 -2.04
C GLY A 699 47.84 -2.34 -3.07
N ARG A 700 47.14 -1.88 -4.10
CA ARG A 700 47.69 -1.00 -5.14
C ARG A 700 46.74 0.14 -5.44
N ALA A 701 47.23 1.37 -5.31
CA ALA A 701 46.50 2.56 -5.73
C ALA A 701 46.43 2.63 -7.27
N GLY A 702 45.27 2.99 -7.80
CA GLY A 702 45.06 3.28 -9.21
C GLY A 702 45.50 4.70 -9.58
N ALA A 703 45.58 5.00 -10.87
CA ALA A 703 46.02 6.32 -11.35
C ALA A 703 45.13 7.47 -10.87
N GLY A 704 43.84 7.22 -10.64
CA GLY A 704 42.86 8.19 -10.13
C GLY A 704 42.72 8.24 -8.60
N PHE A 705 43.56 7.55 -7.82
CA PHE A 705 43.39 7.43 -6.38
C PHE A 705 43.40 8.79 -5.66
N ASP A 706 44.41 9.62 -5.89
CA ASP A 706 44.59 10.89 -5.17
C ASP A 706 43.42 11.86 -5.41
N ASP A 707 42.89 11.89 -6.64
CA ASP A 707 41.73 12.72 -6.99
C ASP A 707 40.44 12.21 -6.32
N ALA A 708 40.19 10.90 -6.37
CA ALA A 708 39.01 10.28 -5.75
C ALA A 708 39.04 10.41 -4.21
N ARG A 709 40.19 10.16 -3.58
CA ARG A 709 40.39 10.24 -2.13
C ARG A 709 40.40 11.69 -1.65
N GLY A 710 41.03 12.60 -2.38
CA GLY A 710 41.25 13.98 -1.96
C GLY A 710 42.23 14.12 -0.79
N PRO A 711 42.23 15.28 -0.09
CA PRO A 711 43.30 15.64 0.85
C PRO A 711 43.51 14.59 1.95
N ARG A 712 44.75 14.11 2.12
CA ARG A 712 45.09 13.06 3.12
C ARG A 712 44.66 13.41 4.55
N ALA A 713 44.64 14.70 4.91
CA ALA A 713 44.18 15.20 6.22
C ALA A 713 42.69 14.94 6.51
N THR A 714 41.87 14.72 5.48
CA THR A 714 40.44 14.40 5.63
C THR A 714 40.28 12.96 6.11
N ILE A 715 39.65 12.76 7.28
CA ILE A 715 39.30 11.42 7.77
C ILE A 715 38.07 10.92 7.02
N LEU A 716 38.14 9.71 6.45
CA LEU A 716 37.02 9.08 5.77
C LEU A 716 36.53 7.87 6.59
N PRO A 717 35.52 8.02 7.45
CA PRO A 717 35.02 6.92 8.24
C PRO A 717 34.33 5.86 7.36
N PRO A 718 34.47 4.56 7.67
CA PRO A 718 33.79 3.49 6.95
C PRO A 718 32.28 3.48 7.27
N VAL A 719 31.46 3.26 6.24
CA VAL A 719 30.00 3.11 6.32
C VAL A 719 29.62 1.85 5.53
N ARG A 720 28.86 0.95 6.14
CA ARG A 720 28.44 -0.32 5.52
C ARG A 720 27.18 -0.09 4.67
N GLY A 721 27.05 -0.80 3.56
CA GLY A 721 25.82 -0.81 2.76
C GLY A 721 24.65 -1.47 3.49
N ALA A 722 23.43 -0.99 3.27
CA ALA A 722 22.20 -1.52 3.91
C ALA A 722 21.70 -2.85 3.30
N VAL A 723 22.15 -3.20 2.09
CA VAL A 723 21.71 -4.40 1.36
C VAL A 723 22.95 -5.19 0.92
N GLU A 724 23.11 -6.40 1.45
CA GLU A 724 24.20 -7.31 1.10
C GLU A 724 23.74 -8.25 -0.04
N GLN A 725 24.47 -8.24 -1.17
CA GLN A 725 24.24 -9.10 -2.35
C GLN A 725 25.23 -10.28 -2.37
N SER A 726 25.80 -10.60 -3.54
CA SER A 726 26.88 -11.60 -3.73
C SER A 726 28.24 -11.13 -3.21
N ASN A 727 28.41 -9.83 -3.00
CA ASN A 727 29.65 -9.18 -2.57
C ASN A 727 29.36 -8.17 -1.44
N THR A 728 30.39 -7.79 -0.69
CA THR A 728 30.25 -6.82 0.41
C THR A 728 30.79 -5.46 -0.01
N SER A 729 30.05 -4.40 0.32
CA SER A 729 30.37 -3.03 -0.10
C SER A 729 30.55 -2.09 1.09
N LEU A 730 31.62 -1.30 1.06
CA LEU A 730 31.98 -0.31 2.08
C LEU A 730 32.12 1.07 1.43
N ARG A 731 31.61 2.09 2.09
CA ARG A 731 31.83 3.50 1.72
C ARG A 731 32.79 4.15 2.69
N PHE A 732 33.69 4.99 2.21
CA PHE A 732 34.53 5.82 3.07
C PHE A 732 34.13 7.29 2.88
N GLY A 733 33.43 7.83 3.87
CA GLY A 733 32.79 9.14 3.80
C GLY A 733 31.87 9.29 2.58
N ASP A 734 31.97 10.43 1.91
CA ASP A 734 31.26 10.78 0.68
C ASP A 734 32.15 10.67 -0.57
N ARG A 735 33.28 9.95 -0.49
CA ARG A 735 34.32 10.00 -1.53
C ARG A 735 34.71 8.67 -2.16
N LEU A 736 34.74 7.58 -1.39
CA LEU A 736 35.21 6.30 -1.90
C LEU A 736 34.22 5.17 -1.64
N PHE A 737 34.26 4.17 -2.52
CA PHE A 737 33.48 2.95 -2.46
C PHE A 737 34.42 1.76 -2.68
N LEU A 738 34.41 0.80 -1.74
CA LEU A 738 35.22 -0.42 -1.79
C LEU A 738 34.28 -1.62 -1.89
N LYS A 739 34.42 -2.41 -2.97
CA LYS A 739 33.73 -3.67 -3.20
C LYS A 739 34.68 -4.82 -2.86
N LEU A 740 34.28 -5.70 -1.94
CA LEU A 740 35.00 -6.92 -1.58
C LEU A 740 34.38 -8.10 -2.33
N PHE A 741 35.20 -8.81 -3.09
CA PHE A 741 34.78 -9.99 -3.84
C PHE A 741 34.84 -11.22 -2.92
N ARG A 742 33.67 -11.74 -2.53
CA ARG A 742 33.59 -12.82 -1.54
C ARG A 742 33.98 -14.18 -2.11
N ARG A 743 33.64 -14.46 -3.37
CA ARG A 743 34.08 -15.66 -4.08
C ARG A 743 35.31 -15.34 -4.93
N SER A 744 36.45 -15.91 -4.54
CA SER A 744 37.74 -15.69 -5.15
C SER A 744 37.98 -16.72 -6.26
N GLN A 745 38.37 -16.27 -7.46
CA GLN A 745 38.69 -17.13 -8.61
C GLN A 745 40.02 -16.66 -9.22
N ALA A 746 40.86 -17.59 -9.66
CA ALA A 746 42.13 -17.25 -10.30
C ALA A 746 41.90 -16.40 -11.56
N GLY A 747 42.62 -15.28 -11.66
CA GLY A 747 42.50 -14.30 -12.72
C GLY A 747 41.85 -12.99 -12.27
N PRO A 748 41.95 -11.91 -13.08
CA PRO A 748 41.39 -10.61 -12.74
C PRO A 748 39.86 -10.66 -12.74
N ASN A 749 39.25 -10.02 -11.74
CA ASN A 749 37.79 -9.88 -11.70
C ASN A 749 37.33 -8.93 -12.83
N PRO A 750 36.33 -9.32 -13.65
CA PRO A 750 35.80 -8.50 -14.75
C PRO A 750 35.41 -7.08 -14.35
N ASP A 751 34.82 -6.90 -13.16
CA ASP A 751 34.40 -5.59 -12.67
C ASP A 751 35.62 -4.67 -12.50
N CYS A 752 36.66 -5.19 -11.84
CA CYS A 752 37.92 -4.49 -11.67
C CYS A 752 38.67 -4.27 -12.98
N GLU A 753 38.77 -5.29 -13.84
CA GLU A 753 39.46 -5.24 -15.13
C GLU A 753 38.83 -4.19 -16.06
N VAL A 754 37.51 -4.20 -16.19
CA VAL A 754 36.78 -3.32 -17.11
C VAL A 754 36.73 -1.88 -16.58
N VAL A 755 36.44 -1.67 -15.30
CA VAL A 755 36.39 -0.31 -14.74
C VAL A 755 37.77 0.34 -14.75
N ARG A 756 38.83 -0.44 -14.48
CA ARG A 756 40.20 0.05 -14.61
C ARG A 756 40.52 0.47 -16.04
N TYR A 757 40.24 -0.37 -17.03
CA TYR A 757 40.44 -0.01 -18.45
C TYR A 757 39.62 1.22 -18.86
N LEU A 758 38.35 1.29 -18.48
CA LEU A 758 37.48 2.42 -18.80
C LEU A 758 37.96 3.74 -18.18
N THR A 759 38.54 3.68 -16.98
CA THR A 759 39.07 4.86 -16.27
C THR A 759 40.45 5.26 -16.80
N GLU A 760 41.40 4.32 -16.83
CA GLU A 760 42.83 4.60 -17.03
C GLU A 760 43.23 4.65 -18.51
N GLU A 761 42.55 3.90 -19.39
CA GLU A 761 42.92 3.78 -20.81
C GLU A 761 41.89 4.45 -21.74
N ALA A 762 40.61 4.12 -21.59
CA ALA A 762 39.56 4.60 -22.50
C ALA A 762 39.00 5.99 -22.12
N ALA A 763 39.28 6.47 -20.91
CA ALA A 763 38.79 7.74 -20.36
C ALA A 763 37.26 7.94 -20.48
N PHE A 764 36.49 6.88 -20.22
CA PHE A 764 35.03 6.92 -20.23
C PHE A 764 34.50 7.60 -18.96
N ALA A 765 33.79 8.72 -19.11
CA ALA A 765 33.39 9.56 -17.97
C ALA A 765 32.19 9.03 -17.14
N HIS A 766 31.44 8.06 -17.67
CA HIS A 766 30.17 7.59 -17.09
C HIS A 766 30.31 6.24 -16.35
N VAL A 767 31.44 6.05 -15.67
CA VAL A 767 31.72 4.93 -14.75
C VAL A 767 32.33 5.51 -13.47
N PRO A 768 32.15 4.88 -12.28
CA PRO A 768 32.89 5.30 -11.10
C PRO A 768 34.39 5.22 -11.37
N PRO A 769 35.17 6.27 -11.04
CA PRO A 769 36.59 6.28 -11.35
C PRO A 769 37.30 5.21 -10.52
N TYR A 770 38.03 4.33 -11.20
CA TYR A 770 38.90 3.35 -10.56
C TYR A 770 39.95 4.03 -9.67
N ALA A 771 40.03 3.59 -8.41
CA ALA A 771 40.95 4.16 -7.42
C ALA A 771 41.96 3.14 -6.89
N GLY A 772 41.77 1.83 -7.11
CA GLY A 772 42.76 0.82 -6.71
C GLY A 772 42.15 -0.56 -6.48
N ALA A 773 42.98 -1.51 -6.08
CA ALA A 773 42.54 -2.88 -5.79
C ALA A 773 43.39 -3.53 -4.70
N ILE A 774 42.84 -4.61 -4.13
CA ILE A 774 43.59 -5.58 -3.32
C ILE A 774 43.63 -6.88 -4.10
N GLU A 775 44.83 -7.40 -4.33
CA GLU A 775 45.07 -8.60 -5.12
C GLU A 775 45.86 -9.65 -4.34
N TYR A 776 45.63 -10.93 -4.64
CA TYR A 776 46.38 -12.06 -4.11
C TYR A 776 47.18 -12.72 -5.23
N GLU A 777 48.49 -12.81 -5.04
CA GLU A 777 49.42 -13.39 -6.00
C GLU A 777 50.18 -14.58 -5.40
N VAL A 778 50.28 -15.64 -6.19
CA VAL A 778 51.11 -16.82 -5.92
C VAL A 778 52.06 -16.99 -7.10
N GLU A 779 53.33 -17.27 -6.82
CA GLU A 779 54.34 -17.46 -7.86
C GLU A 779 53.91 -18.54 -8.86
N GLY A 780 53.90 -18.20 -10.16
CA GLY A 780 53.49 -19.10 -11.24
C GLY A 780 51.98 -19.23 -11.49
N HIS A 781 51.14 -18.49 -10.76
CA HIS A 781 49.68 -18.45 -10.95
C HIS A 781 49.18 -17.06 -11.37
N GLU A 782 47.97 -16.97 -11.92
CA GLU A 782 47.35 -15.66 -12.23
C GLU A 782 46.98 -14.91 -10.94
N SER A 783 47.15 -13.58 -10.95
CA SER A 783 46.72 -12.69 -9.86
C SER A 783 45.20 -12.79 -9.67
N THR A 784 44.75 -12.78 -8.42
CA THR A 784 43.35 -12.88 -8.04
C THR A 784 42.88 -11.60 -7.36
N THR A 785 41.85 -10.94 -7.90
CA THR A 785 41.30 -9.71 -7.30
C THR A 785 40.44 -10.04 -6.07
N LEU A 786 40.79 -9.49 -4.91
CA LEU A 786 40.06 -9.66 -3.65
C LEU A 786 39.14 -8.47 -3.34
N ALA A 787 39.55 -7.26 -3.70
CA ALA A 787 38.72 -6.06 -3.55
C ALA A 787 39.06 -5.00 -4.61
N MET A 788 38.09 -4.14 -4.90
CA MET A 788 38.24 -3.00 -5.81
C MET A 788 37.77 -1.73 -5.11
N LEU A 789 38.56 -0.66 -5.21
CA LEU A 789 38.27 0.68 -4.70
C LEU A 789 37.94 1.62 -5.88
N GLN A 790 36.89 2.40 -5.73
CA GLN A 790 36.40 3.37 -6.71
C GLN A 790 36.04 4.70 -6.03
N GLY A 791 35.96 5.77 -6.81
CA GLY A 791 35.34 7.01 -6.36
C GLY A 791 33.83 6.86 -6.19
N LEU A 792 33.29 7.45 -5.14
CA LEU A 792 31.86 7.45 -4.88
C LEU A 792 31.16 8.49 -5.77
N VAL A 793 30.11 8.05 -6.46
CA VAL A 793 29.30 8.92 -7.31
C VAL A 793 28.10 9.43 -6.51
N ALA A 794 27.97 10.75 -6.37
CA ALA A 794 26.76 11.37 -5.82
C ALA A 794 25.58 11.16 -6.78
N ASN A 795 24.53 10.52 -6.31
CA ASN A 795 23.42 10.01 -7.13
C ASN A 795 22.06 10.14 -6.40
N GLN A 796 20.97 10.00 -7.13
CA GLN A 796 19.58 10.01 -6.63
C GLN A 796 18.98 8.59 -6.45
N GLY A 797 19.81 7.53 -6.51
CA GLY A 797 19.36 6.14 -6.52
C GLY A 797 19.76 5.39 -7.79
N ASP A 798 19.43 4.10 -7.84
CA ASP A 798 19.60 3.27 -9.02
C ASP A 798 18.48 3.50 -10.05
N GLY A 799 18.76 3.12 -11.30
CA GLY A 799 17.84 3.30 -12.41
C GLY A 799 16.61 2.42 -12.33
N TRP A 800 16.64 1.31 -11.57
CA TRP A 800 15.50 0.42 -11.40
C TRP A 800 14.45 1.07 -10.49
N THR A 801 14.87 1.55 -9.32
CA THR A 801 14.01 2.27 -8.37
C THR A 801 13.38 3.49 -9.03
N TRP A 802 14.20 4.30 -9.73
CA TRP A 802 13.69 5.46 -10.47
C TRP A 802 12.70 5.07 -11.56
N ALA A 803 12.96 4.00 -12.32
CA ALA A 803 12.03 3.54 -13.36
C ALA A 803 10.71 3.07 -12.77
N LEU A 804 10.70 2.39 -11.62
CA LEU A 804 9.46 2.01 -10.93
C LEU A 804 8.67 3.24 -10.46
N GLU A 805 9.32 4.26 -9.90
CA GLU A 805 8.65 5.51 -9.49
C GLU A 805 8.05 6.29 -10.68
N GLU A 806 8.70 6.25 -11.85
CA GLU A 806 8.16 6.84 -13.08
C GLU A 806 7.03 5.99 -13.66
N VAL A 807 7.14 4.66 -13.62
CA VAL A 807 6.08 3.73 -14.05
C VAL A 807 4.82 3.91 -13.18
N ASP A 808 4.98 4.08 -11.88
CA ASP A 808 3.86 4.32 -10.96
C ASP A 808 3.13 5.62 -11.29
N ARG A 809 3.87 6.73 -11.46
CA ARG A 809 3.31 8.01 -11.92
C ARG A 809 2.64 7.90 -13.29
N TYR A 810 3.26 7.15 -14.21
CA TYR A 810 2.68 6.88 -15.52
C TYR A 810 1.34 6.15 -15.42
N TYR A 811 1.24 5.12 -14.59
CA TYR A 811 -0.03 4.40 -14.41
C TYR A 811 -1.09 5.20 -13.65
N GLU A 812 -0.70 6.13 -12.77
CA GLU A 812 -1.64 7.09 -12.19
C GLU A 812 -2.25 7.99 -13.26
N ALA A 813 -1.44 8.53 -14.17
CA ALA A 813 -1.91 9.33 -15.29
C ALA A 813 -2.77 8.49 -16.27
N ALA A 814 -2.31 7.30 -16.63
CA ALA A 814 -3.01 6.39 -17.54
C ALA A 814 -4.34 5.87 -16.96
N ALA A 815 -4.48 5.82 -15.62
CA ALA A 815 -5.73 5.40 -14.99
C ALA A 815 -6.89 6.40 -15.17
N LEU A 816 -6.59 7.63 -15.58
CA LEU A 816 -7.60 8.66 -15.86
C LEU A 816 -7.92 8.77 -17.36
N ALA A 817 -7.19 8.06 -18.23
CA ALA A 817 -7.31 8.16 -19.68
C ALA A 817 -8.02 6.94 -20.30
N GLU A 818 -8.84 7.18 -21.33
CA GLU A 818 -9.28 6.11 -22.24
C GLU A 818 -8.09 5.58 -23.05
N VAL A 819 -8.17 4.35 -23.58
CA VAL A 819 -7.10 3.76 -24.41
C VAL A 819 -7.29 4.20 -25.86
N PRO A 820 -6.42 5.07 -26.43
CA PRO A 820 -6.52 5.45 -27.84
C PRO A 820 -6.46 4.25 -28.79
N GLU A 821 -7.24 4.29 -29.88
CA GLU A 821 -7.15 3.28 -30.96
C GLU A 821 -5.74 3.22 -31.59
N SER A 822 -5.00 4.34 -31.58
CA SER A 822 -3.63 4.41 -32.10
C SER A 822 -2.63 3.56 -31.32
N LEU A 823 -2.90 3.23 -30.05
CA LEU A 823 -2.04 2.34 -29.26
C LEU A 823 -1.92 0.94 -29.87
N ALA A 824 -2.97 0.44 -30.51
CA ALA A 824 -2.93 -0.90 -31.11
C ALA A 824 -1.83 -0.98 -32.18
N THR A 825 -1.67 0.07 -33.00
CA THR A 825 -0.61 0.16 -34.01
C THR A 825 0.78 0.32 -33.40
N LEU A 826 0.92 1.17 -32.37
CA LEU A 826 2.20 1.37 -31.68
C LEU A 826 2.68 0.08 -30.98
N THR A 827 1.74 -0.66 -30.38
CA THR A 827 2.02 -1.90 -29.66
C THR A 827 2.26 -3.11 -30.57
N SER A 828 1.88 -3.05 -31.84
CA SER A 828 2.14 -4.09 -32.85
C SER A 828 3.32 -3.79 -33.78
N THR A 829 3.86 -2.56 -33.79
CA THR A 829 4.95 -2.16 -34.71
C THR A 829 6.30 -2.69 -34.23
N PRO A 830 7.04 -3.54 -34.99
CA PRO A 830 8.31 -4.12 -34.52
C PRO A 830 9.30 -3.09 -33.97
N LEU A 831 10.02 -3.46 -32.90
CA LEU A 831 10.82 -2.51 -32.11
C LEU A 831 11.84 -1.72 -32.95
N LEU A 832 12.50 -2.38 -33.91
CA LEU A 832 13.48 -1.73 -34.78
C LEU A 832 12.86 -0.67 -35.69
N ASP A 833 11.64 -0.90 -36.16
CA ASP A 833 10.91 0.07 -36.99
C ASP A 833 10.42 1.26 -36.14
N LEU A 834 9.96 0.98 -34.91
CA LEU A 834 9.59 2.01 -33.94
C LEU A 834 10.80 2.89 -33.56
N ALA A 835 11.98 2.29 -33.43
CA ALA A 835 13.23 3.00 -33.19
C ALA A 835 13.73 3.83 -34.39
N ALA A 836 13.25 3.56 -35.61
CA ALA A 836 13.62 4.31 -36.81
C ALA A 836 12.74 5.56 -37.06
N ALA A 837 11.58 5.66 -36.42
CA ALA A 837 10.64 6.78 -36.53
C ALA A 837 10.67 7.68 -35.27
N PRO A 838 10.41 9.00 -35.36
CA PRO A 838 10.33 9.86 -34.17
C PRO A 838 9.29 9.35 -33.15
N ASP A 839 9.44 9.76 -31.88
CA ASP A 839 8.50 9.40 -30.83
C ASP A 839 7.08 9.82 -31.24
N ALA A 840 6.11 8.92 -31.09
CA ALA A 840 4.71 9.24 -31.32
C ALA A 840 4.23 10.31 -30.34
N ASP A 841 3.30 11.17 -30.76
CA ASP A 841 2.76 12.26 -29.95
C ASP A 841 2.14 11.70 -28.65
N GLU A 842 1.42 10.58 -28.75
CA GLU A 842 0.85 9.89 -27.59
C GLU A 842 1.94 9.39 -26.62
N ALA A 843 3.05 8.85 -27.12
CA ALA A 843 4.15 8.42 -26.25
C ALA A 843 4.82 9.63 -25.57
N ARG A 844 4.98 10.75 -26.28
CA ARG A 844 5.52 12.00 -25.75
C ARG A 844 4.64 12.60 -24.65
N GLU A 845 3.33 12.57 -24.85
CA GLU A 845 2.34 13.10 -23.90
C GLU A 845 2.44 12.41 -22.53
N TYR A 846 2.47 11.07 -22.51
CA TYR A 846 2.45 10.31 -21.26
C TYR A 846 3.84 9.97 -20.70
N LEU A 847 4.88 9.88 -21.53
CA LEU A 847 6.19 9.34 -21.15
C LEU A 847 7.36 10.32 -21.31
N GLY A 848 7.15 11.61 -21.56
CA GLY A 848 8.22 12.56 -21.94
C GLY A 848 9.53 12.42 -21.15
N LEU A 849 9.47 12.40 -19.81
CA LEU A 849 10.65 12.23 -18.95
C LEU A 849 11.30 10.84 -19.03
N ALA A 850 10.48 9.79 -19.15
CA ALA A 850 10.94 8.42 -19.30
C ALA A 850 11.62 8.20 -20.66
N LEU A 851 11.10 8.81 -21.74
CA LEU A 851 11.70 8.76 -23.08
C LEU A 851 13.05 9.48 -23.12
N ASP A 852 13.13 10.69 -22.56
CA ASP A 852 14.38 11.46 -22.51
C ASP A 852 15.47 10.74 -21.71
N SER A 853 15.06 10.07 -20.63
CA SER A 853 15.96 9.28 -19.79
C SER A 853 16.39 7.99 -20.50
N ALA A 854 15.47 7.27 -21.15
CA ALA A 854 15.80 6.09 -21.95
C ALA A 854 16.74 6.44 -23.11
N ALA A 855 16.52 7.57 -23.80
CA ALA A 855 17.40 8.06 -24.84
C ALA A 855 18.79 8.45 -24.29
N THR A 856 18.85 9.08 -23.12
CA THR A 856 20.13 9.38 -22.44
C THR A 856 20.88 8.11 -22.11
N LEU A 857 20.19 7.11 -21.55
CA LEU A 857 20.78 5.82 -21.26
C LEU A 857 21.29 5.13 -22.53
N GLY A 858 20.53 5.18 -23.64
CA GLY A 858 20.94 4.66 -24.94
C GLY A 858 22.22 5.29 -25.48
N ARG A 859 22.38 6.62 -25.34
CA ARG A 859 23.63 7.32 -25.67
C ARG A 859 24.79 6.83 -24.81
N ARG A 860 24.61 6.74 -23.48
CA ARG A 860 25.66 6.28 -22.56
C ARG A 860 26.07 4.83 -22.82
N THR A 861 25.12 3.96 -23.17
CA THR A 861 25.44 2.58 -23.58
C THR A 861 26.23 2.55 -24.89
N GLY A 862 25.88 3.41 -25.86
CA GLY A 862 26.64 3.53 -27.12
C GLY A 862 28.07 3.99 -26.90
N GLU A 863 28.26 5.05 -26.11
CA GLU A 863 29.57 5.58 -25.75
C GLU A 863 30.42 4.55 -24.97
N LEU A 864 29.80 3.79 -24.06
CA LEU A 864 30.44 2.69 -23.34
C LEU A 864 30.98 1.64 -24.32
N HIS A 865 30.17 1.19 -25.28
CA HIS A 865 30.60 0.17 -26.25
C HIS A 865 31.70 0.70 -27.19
N ILE A 866 31.66 1.98 -27.57
CA ILE A 866 32.75 2.61 -28.32
C ILE A 866 34.05 2.58 -27.50
N ALA A 867 34.00 2.94 -26.21
CA ALA A 867 35.16 2.91 -25.33
C ALA A 867 35.74 1.48 -25.18
N LEU A 868 34.87 0.47 -25.02
CA LEU A 868 35.27 -0.94 -24.93
C LEU A 868 35.81 -1.50 -26.26
N ALA A 869 35.36 -0.98 -27.40
CA ALA A 869 35.83 -1.39 -28.72
C ALA A 869 37.16 -0.75 -29.13
N ALA A 870 37.59 0.33 -28.45
CA ALA A 870 38.83 1.04 -28.75
C ALA A 870 40.11 0.30 -28.28
N GLY A 871 39.96 -0.78 -27.52
CA GLY A 871 41.07 -1.50 -26.89
C GLY A 871 42.01 -2.16 -27.91
N THR A 872 43.30 -2.17 -27.60
CA THR A 872 44.34 -2.75 -28.47
C THR A 872 45.04 -3.96 -27.85
N ASP A 873 44.92 -4.15 -26.54
CA ASP A 873 45.45 -5.27 -25.80
C ASP A 873 44.65 -6.57 -26.05
N ALA A 874 45.17 -7.72 -25.64
CA ALA A 874 44.55 -9.00 -25.98
C ALA A 874 43.13 -9.16 -25.38
N ALA A 875 42.85 -8.55 -24.22
CA ALA A 875 41.59 -8.68 -23.51
C ALA A 875 40.47 -7.81 -24.11
N PHE A 876 40.78 -6.57 -24.53
CA PHE A 876 39.79 -5.65 -25.09
C PHE A 876 39.78 -5.55 -26.62
N ARG A 877 40.83 -6.02 -27.31
CA ARG A 877 40.88 -5.96 -28.79
C ARG A 877 39.65 -6.62 -29.42
N PRO A 878 38.88 -5.89 -30.24
CA PRO A 878 37.66 -6.43 -30.83
C PRO A 878 37.97 -7.47 -31.93
N VAL A 879 37.04 -8.39 -32.16
CA VAL A 879 37.20 -9.49 -33.13
C VAL A 879 35.96 -9.58 -34.03
N PRO A 880 36.09 -9.60 -35.37
CA PRO A 880 34.94 -9.73 -36.27
C PRO A 880 34.11 -10.99 -36.00
N LEU A 881 32.77 -10.89 -36.10
CA LEU A 881 31.88 -12.05 -36.11
C LEU A 881 31.94 -12.73 -37.49
N SER A 882 32.62 -13.87 -37.56
CA SER A 882 32.69 -14.71 -38.75
C SER A 882 31.46 -15.61 -38.90
N GLY A 883 31.22 -16.13 -40.11
CA GLY A 883 30.12 -17.06 -40.35
C GLY A 883 30.16 -18.33 -39.47
N GLY A 884 31.36 -18.86 -39.20
CA GLY A 884 31.51 -20.01 -38.29
C GLY A 884 31.14 -19.69 -36.84
N GLU A 885 31.37 -18.45 -36.40
CA GLU A 885 30.98 -17.99 -35.06
C GLU A 885 29.49 -17.70 -34.96
N LEU A 886 28.85 -17.23 -36.03
CA LEU A 886 27.40 -17.08 -36.09
C LEU A 886 26.69 -18.43 -35.98
N THR A 887 27.23 -19.48 -36.62
CA THR A 887 26.73 -20.84 -36.44
C THR A 887 26.90 -21.32 -34.99
N ALA A 888 28.09 -21.13 -34.41
CA ALA A 888 28.35 -21.51 -33.02
C ALA A 888 27.47 -20.75 -32.02
N LEU A 889 27.17 -19.47 -32.30
CA LEU A 889 26.23 -18.67 -31.53
C LEU A 889 24.81 -19.23 -31.64
N ALA A 890 24.32 -19.48 -32.85
CA ALA A 890 22.99 -20.06 -33.06
C ALA A 890 22.84 -21.40 -32.31
N ASP A 891 23.85 -22.28 -32.37
CA ASP A 891 23.85 -23.56 -31.66
C ASP A 891 23.82 -23.39 -30.13
N ALA A 892 24.56 -22.42 -29.60
CA ALA A 892 24.57 -22.12 -28.17
C ALA A 892 23.21 -21.58 -27.68
N LEU A 893 22.64 -20.61 -28.41
CA LEU A 893 21.32 -20.04 -28.12
C LEU A 893 20.22 -21.11 -28.18
N ARG A 894 20.27 -21.96 -29.20
CA ARG A 894 19.35 -23.08 -29.38
C ARG A 894 19.45 -24.10 -28.24
N THR A 895 20.67 -24.40 -27.80
CA THR A 895 20.91 -25.34 -26.70
C THR A 895 20.31 -24.79 -25.40
N HIS A 896 20.56 -23.52 -25.09
CA HIS A 896 19.99 -22.86 -23.92
C HIS A 896 18.46 -22.83 -23.98
N ALA A 897 17.87 -22.46 -25.13
CA ALA A 897 16.42 -22.45 -25.30
C ALA A 897 15.79 -23.83 -25.11
N VAL A 898 16.40 -24.89 -25.67
CA VAL A 898 15.95 -26.28 -25.48
C VAL A 898 15.96 -26.66 -24.01
N GLN A 899 17.04 -26.37 -23.29
CA GLN A 899 17.14 -26.65 -21.86
C GLN A 899 16.04 -25.91 -21.07
N THR A 900 15.81 -24.63 -21.33
CA THR A 900 14.76 -23.85 -20.66
C THR A 900 13.37 -24.38 -20.95
N PHE A 901 13.06 -24.74 -22.21
CA PHE A 901 11.76 -25.33 -22.55
C PHE A 901 11.55 -26.70 -21.91
N ASP A 902 12.59 -27.51 -21.80
CA ASP A 902 12.51 -28.81 -21.13
C ASP A 902 12.31 -28.64 -19.61
N ARG A 903 12.95 -27.64 -18.99
CA ARG A 903 12.70 -27.23 -17.59
C ARG A 903 11.27 -26.74 -17.38
N LEU A 904 10.78 -25.82 -18.23
CA LEU A 904 9.39 -25.33 -18.17
C LEU A 904 8.38 -26.47 -18.30
N ARG A 905 8.63 -27.42 -19.22
CA ARG A 905 7.78 -28.60 -19.39
C ARG A 905 7.79 -29.50 -18.14
N ALA A 906 8.96 -29.74 -17.55
CA ALA A 906 9.08 -30.55 -16.35
C ALA A 906 8.39 -29.92 -15.13
N GLY A 907 8.42 -28.59 -15.02
CA GLY A 907 7.79 -27.82 -13.93
C GLY A 907 6.33 -27.40 -14.17
N LEU A 908 5.70 -27.79 -15.30
CA LEU A 908 4.39 -27.26 -15.69
C LEU A 908 3.30 -27.54 -14.65
N SER A 909 3.33 -28.72 -14.00
CA SER A 909 2.36 -29.12 -12.98
C SER A 909 2.54 -28.43 -11.63
N SER A 910 3.68 -27.76 -11.42
CA SER A 910 3.99 -26.99 -10.19
C SER A 910 3.77 -25.50 -10.35
N LEU A 911 3.35 -25.03 -11.53
CA LEU A 911 3.07 -23.62 -11.78
C LEU A 911 1.71 -23.19 -11.22
N PRO A 912 1.54 -21.91 -10.82
CA PRO A 912 0.24 -21.35 -10.47
C PRO A 912 -0.75 -21.41 -11.64
N ASP A 913 -2.02 -21.70 -11.37
CA ASP A 913 -3.09 -21.88 -12.39
C ASP A 913 -3.16 -20.72 -13.40
N GLU A 914 -2.92 -19.49 -12.95
CA GLU A 914 -2.95 -18.26 -13.75
C GLU A 914 -1.91 -18.18 -14.89
N VAL A 915 -0.80 -18.92 -14.79
CA VAL A 915 0.29 -18.88 -15.81
C VAL A 915 0.39 -20.17 -16.63
N VAL A 916 -0.34 -21.22 -16.26
CA VAL A 916 -0.29 -22.53 -16.94
C VAL A 916 -0.67 -22.41 -18.42
N GLU A 917 -1.70 -21.63 -18.76
CA GLU A 917 -2.11 -21.42 -20.15
C GLU A 917 -1.01 -20.71 -20.96
N SER A 918 -0.41 -19.66 -20.40
CA SER A 918 0.69 -18.93 -21.04
C SER A 918 1.93 -19.83 -21.22
N ALA A 919 2.27 -20.64 -20.22
CA ALA A 919 3.37 -21.61 -20.31
C ALA A 919 3.10 -22.69 -21.38
N ALA A 920 1.86 -23.20 -21.47
CA ALA A 920 1.46 -24.15 -22.49
C ALA A 920 1.53 -23.55 -23.90
N LEU A 921 1.11 -22.29 -24.07
CA LEU A 921 1.23 -21.55 -25.33
C LEU A 921 2.70 -21.40 -25.76
N VAL A 922 3.59 -21.02 -24.84
CA VAL A 922 5.04 -20.93 -25.12
C VAL A 922 5.59 -22.29 -25.58
N LEU A 923 5.27 -23.37 -24.85
CA LEU A 923 5.70 -24.73 -25.22
C LEU A 923 5.15 -25.18 -26.59
N GLY A 924 3.91 -24.81 -26.90
CA GLY A 924 3.27 -25.06 -28.20
C GLY A 924 3.97 -24.35 -29.36
N ARG A 925 4.67 -23.24 -29.08
CA ARG A 925 5.40 -22.43 -30.07
C ARG A 925 6.90 -22.68 -30.12
N ARG A 926 7.39 -23.68 -29.39
CA ARG A 926 8.81 -24.09 -29.36
C ARG A 926 9.47 -24.12 -30.74
N ARG A 927 8.83 -24.69 -31.76
CA ARG A 927 9.42 -24.79 -33.12
C ARG A 927 9.63 -23.41 -33.76
N ALA A 928 8.68 -22.49 -33.62
CA ALA A 928 8.78 -21.15 -34.19
C ALA A 928 9.83 -20.31 -33.47
N LEU A 929 9.89 -20.42 -32.14
CA LEU A 929 10.90 -19.73 -31.32
C LEU A 929 12.32 -20.22 -31.63
N LEU A 930 12.53 -21.54 -31.77
CA LEU A 930 13.83 -22.08 -32.17
C LEU A 930 14.24 -21.64 -33.59
N ALA A 931 13.29 -21.54 -34.52
CA ALA A 931 13.59 -21.07 -35.89
C ALA A 931 14.11 -19.61 -35.91
N ARG A 932 13.67 -18.76 -34.97
CA ARG A 932 14.19 -17.39 -34.81
C ARG A 932 15.65 -17.38 -34.36
N LEU A 933 16.04 -18.31 -33.48
CA LEU A 933 17.44 -18.46 -33.05
C LEU A 933 18.31 -19.06 -34.17
N ASP A 934 17.78 -20.06 -34.88
CA ASP A 934 18.47 -20.71 -36.00
C ASP A 934 18.77 -19.69 -37.15
N ALA A 935 17.94 -18.64 -37.29
CA ALA A 935 18.12 -17.59 -38.29
C ALA A 935 19.44 -16.81 -38.16
N VAL A 936 20.07 -16.78 -36.97
CA VAL A 936 21.38 -16.14 -36.77
C VAL A 936 22.45 -16.72 -37.71
N SER A 937 22.40 -18.02 -37.99
CA SER A 937 23.33 -18.69 -38.91
C SER A 937 23.13 -18.30 -40.39
N THR A 938 22.02 -17.60 -40.72
CA THR A 938 21.67 -17.20 -42.08
C THR A 938 22.17 -15.81 -42.45
N ILE A 939 22.75 -15.07 -41.50
CA ILE A 939 23.30 -13.73 -41.74
C ILE A 939 24.50 -13.83 -42.67
N THR A 940 24.39 -13.19 -43.84
CA THR A 940 25.45 -13.13 -44.87
C THR A 940 26.16 -11.77 -44.94
N GLU A 941 25.56 -10.74 -44.33
CA GLU A 941 26.14 -9.40 -44.22
C GLU A 941 27.04 -9.25 -42.99
N PRO A 942 27.88 -8.19 -42.90
CA PRO A 942 28.71 -7.96 -41.71
C PRO A 942 27.88 -7.84 -40.43
N ALA A 943 27.98 -8.85 -39.56
CA ALA A 943 27.21 -9.00 -38.33
C ALA A 943 27.76 -8.21 -37.12
N GLY A 944 28.77 -7.36 -37.35
CA GLY A 944 29.49 -6.63 -36.31
C GLY A 944 30.69 -7.39 -35.73
N TRP A 945 31.23 -6.90 -34.62
CA TRP A 945 32.42 -7.42 -33.93
C TRP A 945 32.07 -7.80 -32.50
N ARG A 946 32.82 -8.74 -31.93
CA ARG A 946 32.78 -9.09 -30.51
C ARG A 946 33.75 -8.21 -29.74
N THR A 947 33.25 -7.53 -28.72
CA THR A 947 34.00 -6.63 -27.84
C THR A 947 33.91 -7.13 -26.40
N ARG A 948 34.63 -6.51 -25.47
CA ARG A 948 34.20 -6.57 -24.06
C ARG A 948 32.85 -5.85 -23.94
N ILE A 949 32.02 -6.39 -23.07
CA ILE A 949 30.66 -5.90 -22.77
C ILE A 949 30.50 -5.92 -21.25
N HIS A 950 29.41 -5.34 -20.75
CA HIS A 950 29.02 -5.44 -19.34
C HIS A 950 28.54 -6.85 -18.98
N GLY A 951 27.79 -7.52 -19.86
CA GLY A 951 27.46 -8.94 -19.73
C GLY A 951 26.27 -9.29 -18.82
N ASP A 952 25.82 -8.37 -17.98
CA ASP A 952 24.54 -8.44 -17.23
C ASP A 952 23.93 -7.03 -17.06
N TYR A 953 23.75 -6.34 -18.18
CA TYR A 953 23.32 -4.95 -18.17
C TYR A 953 21.80 -4.81 -18.01
N HIS A 954 21.37 -4.10 -16.96
CA HIS A 954 19.96 -3.78 -16.66
C HIS A 954 19.86 -2.51 -15.83
N LEU A 955 18.63 -2.01 -15.57
CA LEU A 955 18.40 -0.73 -14.87
C LEU A 955 18.97 -0.69 -13.43
N GLY A 956 19.15 -1.85 -12.80
CA GLY A 956 19.77 -1.96 -11.48
C GLY A 956 21.29 -1.74 -11.50
N GLN A 957 21.92 -1.79 -12.68
CA GLN A 957 23.36 -1.57 -12.87
C GLN A 957 23.69 -0.16 -13.36
N VAL A 958 22.75 0.78 -13.23
CA VAL A 958 22.99 2.18 -13.53
C VAL A 958 22.53 3.05 -12.37
N LEU A 959 23.31 4.08 -12.06
CA LEU A 959 22.93 5.12 -11.10
C LEU A 959 22.40 6.34 -11.84
N ARG A 960 21.33 6.93 -11.30
CA ARG A 960 20.88 8.24 -11.74
C ARG A 960 21.74 9.31 -11.06
N ALA A 961 22.56 10.01 -11.83
CA ALA A 961 23.41 11.08 -11.34
C ALA A 961 23.03 12.40 -12.01
N LYS A 962 22.29 13.25 -11.28
CA LYS A 962 21.66 14.47 -11.81
C LYS A 962 20.72 14.14 -12.97
N ALA A 963 20.98 14.66 -14.16
CA ALA A 963 20.21 14.38 -15.37
C ALA A 963 20.84 13.28 -16.25
N ASP A 964 21.85 12.57 -15.75
CA ASP A 964 22.62 11.57 -16.51
C ASP A 964 22.65 10.19 -15.82
N PHE A 965 23.34 9.23 -16.44
CA PHE A 965 23.55 7.89 -15.91
C PHE A 965 25.03 7.57 -15.74
N VAL A 966 25.33 6.79 -14.71
CA VAL A 966 26.65 6.19 -14.48
C VAL A 966 26.47 4.67 -14.42
N VAL A 967 27.29 3.94 -15.18
CA VAL A 967 27.22 2.47 -15.28
C VAL A 967 28.08 1.85 -14.18
N LEU A 968 27.51 0.84 -13.51
CA LEU A 968 28.15 0.10 -12.42
C LEU A 968 28.31 -1.38 -12.79
N ASP A 969 29.08 -2.09 -11.97
CA ASP A 969 29.09 -3.55 -11.84
C ASP A 969 29.28 -4.35 -13.14
N PHE A 970 30.49 -4.32 -13.68
CA PHE A 970 30.88 -5.09 -14.88
C PHE A 970 31.21 -6.55 -14.54
N GLU A 971 30.74 -7.06 -13.40
CA GLU A 971 31.03 -8.40 -12.95
C GLU A 971 30.43 -9.44 -13.91
N GLY A 972 29.27 -9.15 -14.51
CA GLY A 972 28.47 -10.13 -15.25
C GLY A 972 27.88 -11.18 -14.32
N GLU A 973 27.32 -12.26 -14.86
CA GLU A 973 26.60 -13.25 -14.06
C GLU A 973 27.54 -14.01 -13.08
N PRO A 974 27.46 -13.82 -11.75
CA PRO A 974 28.46 -14.34 -10.80
C PRO A 974 28.49 -15.87 -10.68
N SER A 975 27.43 -16.54 -11.10
CA SER A 975 27.32 -18.01 -11.16
C SER A 975 28.29 -18.62 -12.18
N ARG A 976 28.66 -17.87 -13.24
CA ARG A 976 29.49 -18.35 -14.34
C ARG A 976 30.99 -18.27 -14.02
N PRO A 977 31.82 -19.16 -14.60
CA PRO A 977 33.27 -19.09 -14.46
C PRO A 977 33.87 -17.80 -15.05
N LEU A 978 34.97 -17.30 -14.46
CA LEU A 978 35.67 -16.10 -14.95
C LEU A 978 36.00 -16.11 -16.46
N PRO A 979 36.50 -17.21 -17.07
CA PRO A 979 36.79 -17.22 -18.51
C PRO A 979 35.57 -16.97 -19.40
N GLU A 980 34.37 -17.35 -18.93
CA GLU A 980 33.13 -17.10 -19.64
C GLU A 980 32.68 -15.64 -19.48
N ARG A 981 32.75 -15.11 -18.26
CA ARG A 981 32.40 -13.71 -17.95
C ARG A 981 33.33 -12.70 -18.62
N ARG A 982 34.60 -13.06 -18.83
CA ARG A 982 35.61 -12.24 -19.54
C ARG A 982 35.53 -12.37 -21.07
N ARG A 983 34.65 -13.22 -21.59
CA ARG A 983 34.58 -13.50 -23.02
C ARG A 983 34.04 -12.28 -23.78
N ARG A 984 34.61 -12.05 -24.97
CA ARG A 984 34.09 -11.05 -25.90
C ARG A 984 32.78 -11.52 -26.53
N HIS A 985 31.78 -10.66 -26.54
CA HIS A 985 30.43 -10.90 -27.06
C HIS A 985 29.99 -9.75 -27.97
N SER A 986 28.87 -9.94 -28.68
CA SER A 986 28.24 -8.84 -29.39
C SER A 986 27.71 -7.82 -28.38
N PRO A 987 27.95 -6.50 -28.58
CA PRO A 987 27.34 -5.44 -27.77
C PRO A 987 25.81 -5.48 -27.71
N LEU A 988 25.16 -6.12 -28.69
CA LEU A 988 23.71 -6.30 -28.70
C LEU A 988 23.19 -7.15 -27.55
N LYS A 989 24.05 -7.93 -26.87
CA LYS A 989 23.68 -8.66 -25.65
C LYS A 989 23.31 -7.70 -24.51
N ASP A 990 24.07 -6.63 -24.32
CA ASP A 990 23.79 -5.60 -23.30
C ASP A 990 22.55 -4.79 -23.67
N VAL A 991 22.40 -4.44 -24.96
CA VAL A 991 21.21 -3.76 -25.50
C VAL A 991 19.95 -4.59 -25.23
N ALA A 992 20.00 -5.90 -25.47
CA ALA A 992 18.89 -6.82 -25.17
C ALA A 992 18.58 -6.89 -23.67
N GLY A 993 19.61 -6.91 -22.82
CA GLY A 993 19.47 -6.86 -21.36
C GLY A 993 18.68 -5.63 -20.88
N MET A 994 19.04 -4.45 -21.38
CA MET A 994 18.36 -3.21 -21.02
C MET A 994 16.92 -3.14 -21.55
N ILE A 995 16.67 -3.59 -22.79
CA ILE A 995 15.31 -3.69 -23.36
C ILE A 995 14.42 -4.58 -22.48
N ARG A 996 14.94 -5.72 -22.03
CA ARG A 996 14.22 -6.60 -21.10
C ARG A 996 14.01 -5.95 -19.73
N SER A 997 14.98 -5.16 -19.25
CA SER A 997 14.83 -4.41 -18.00
C SER A 997 13.69 -3.40 -18.05
N PHE A 998 13.46 -2.73 -19.19
CA PHE A 998 12.29 -1.86 -19.38
C PHE A 998 10.98 -2.66 -19.33
N SER A 999 10.93 -3.81 -20.00
CA SER A 999 9.78 -4.72 -19.92
C SER A 999 9.47 -5.12 -18.47
N TYR A 1000 10.50 -5.48 -17.69
CA TYR A 1000 10.34 -5.81 -16.27
C TYR A 1000 9.76 -4.65 -15.47
N ALA A 1001 10.24 -3.42 -15.67
CA ALA A 1001 9.72 -2.25 -14.96
C ALA A 1001 8.24 -2.01 -15.29
N ALA A 1002 7.87 -2.01 -16.57
CA ALA A 1002 6.50 -1.81 -17.03
C ALA A 1002 5.53 -2.83 -16.42
N TRP A 1003 5.87 -4.11 -16.50
CA TRP A 1003 5.00 -5.20 -16.05
C TRP A 1003 4.99 -5.35 -14.53
N SER A 1004 6.07 -4.98 -13.83
CA SER A 1004 6.09 -4.96 -12.36
C SER A 1004 5.10 -3.93 -11.80
N GLY A 1005 5.06 -2.71 -12.37
CA GLY A 1005 4.04 -1.71 -12.02
C GLY A 1005 2.62 -2.16 -12.37
N ALA A 1006 2.44 -2.76 -13.56
CA ALA A 1006 1.14 -3.28 -13.99
C ALA A 1006 0.59 -4.35 -13.02
N PHE A 1007 1.42 -5.33 -12.64
CA PHE A 1007 1.00 -6.42 -11.76
C PHE A 1007 0.72 -5.94 -10.33
N THR A 1008 1.48 -4.97 -9.82
CA THR A 1008 1.20 -4.34 -8.53
C THR A 1008 -0.21 -3.74 -8.50
N ARG A 1009 -0.65 -3.14 -9.61
CA ARG A 1009 -2.00 -2.59 -9.76
C ARG A 1009 -3.07 -3.67 -9.93
N LEU A 1010 -2.81 -4.67 -10.77
CA LEU A 1010 -3.72 -5.80 -11.00
C LEU A 1010 -3.92 -6.67 -9.75
N ALA A 1011 -2.96 -6.72 -8.84
CA ALA A 1011 -3.13 -7.37 -7.53
C ALA A 1011 -4.22 -6.70 -6.67
N ARG A 1012 -4.45 -5.38 -6.87
CA ARG A 1012 -5.48 -4.61 -6.17
C ARG A 1012 -6.84 -4.65 -6.90
N ARG A 1013 -6.82 -4.70 -8.24
CA ARG A 1013 -8.00 -4.72 -9.13
C ARG A 1013 -7.77 -5.65 -10.33
N PRO A 1014 -7.99 -6.97 -10.19
CA PRO A 1014 -7.74 -7.94 -11.26
C PRO A 1014 -8.58 -7.70 -12.54
N GLU A 1015 -9.76 -7.10 -12.39
CA GLU A 1015 -10.69 -6.75 -13.46
C GLU A 1015 -10.17 -5.70 -14.46
N ASP A 1016 -9.14 -4.93 -14.07
CA ASP A 1016 -8.57 -3.85 -14.91
C ASP A 1016 -7.59 -4.36 -15.99
N LEU A 1017 -7.41 -5.68 -16.14
CA LEU A 1017 -6.41 -6.27 -17.03
C LEU A 1017 -6.48 -5.74 -18.46
N SER A 1018 -7.69 -5.66 -19.05
CA SER A 1018 -7.90 -5.17 -20.41
C SER A 1018 -7.54 -3.70 -20.59
N ARG A 1019 -7.58 -2.91 -19.50
CA ARG A 1019 -7.23 -1.48 -19.50
C ARG A 1019 -5.75 -1.26 -19.25
N VAL A 1020 -5.13 -2.04 -18.36
CA VAL A 1020 -3.72 -1.86 -17.97
C VAL A 1020 -2.74 -2.41 -19.01
N GLU A 1021 -3.09 -3.52 -19.68
CA GLU A 1021 -2.20 -4.18 -20.64
C GLU A 1021 -1.75 -3.28 -21.81
N PRO A 1022 -2.62 -2.53 -22.50
CA PRO A 1022 -2.21 -1.62 -23.58
C PRO A 1022 -1.21 -0.55 -23.11
N TRP A 1023 -1.39 -0.02 -21.91
CA TRP A 1023 -0.50 0.98 -21.32
C TRP A 1023 0.85 0.36 -20.94
N ALA A 1024 0.86 -0.83 -20.36
CA ALA A 1024 2.11 -1.55 -20.07
C ALA A 1024 2.95 -1.77 -21.34
N LEU A 1025 2.30 -2.15 -22.43
CA LEU A 1025 2.94 -2.33 -23.73
C LEU A 1025 3.42 -1.01 -24.34
N LEU A 1026 2.67 0.08 -24.19
CA LEU A 1026 3.12 1.40 -24.65
C LEU A 1026 4.40 1.81 -23.94
N TRP A 1027 4.42 1.71 -22.60
CA TRP A 1027 5.60 2.06 -21.81
C TRP A 1027 6.80 1.22 -22.19
N GLU A 1028 6.64 -0.11 -22.21
CA GLU A 1028 7.69 -1.06 -22.57
C GLU A 1028 8.30 -0.73 -23.93
N ARG A 1029 7.46 -0.52 -24.94
CA ARG A 1029 7.93 -0.36 -26.33
C ARG A 1029 8.47 1.03 -26.61
N ALA A 1030 7.83 2.08 -26.10
CA ALA A 1030 8.26 3.45 -26.36
C ALA A 1030 9.61 3.74 -25.70
N THR A 1031 9.81 3.31 -24.45
CA THR A 1031 11.10 3.46 -23.75
C THR A 1031 12.20 2.63 -24.41
N ALA A 1032 11.92 1.37 -24.77
CA ALA A 1032 12.87 0.51 -25.49
C ALA A 1032 13.24 1.10 -26.87
N ALA A 1033 12.28 1.70 -27.58
CA ALA A 1033 12.51 2.33 -28.88
C ALA A 1033 13.35 3.61 -28.75
N ALA A 1034 13.06 4.47 -27.77
CA ALA A 1034 13.85 5.68 -27.50
C ALA A 1034 15.30 5.34 -27.12
N PHE A 1035 15.49 4.32 -26.28
CA PHE A 1035 16.81 3.78 -25.95
C PHE A 1035 17.54 3.25 -27.19
N LEU A 1036 16.88 2.40 -27.98
CA LEU A 1036 17.50 1.77 -29.16
C LEU A 1036 17.83 2.80 -30.25
N ARG A 1037 16.97 3.80 -30.46
CA ARG A 1037 17.18 4.92 -31.37
C ARG A 1037 18.46 5.66 -31.02
N ALA A 1038 18.56 6.13 -29.78
CA ALA A 1038 19.71 6.88 -29.30
C ALA A 1038 21.01 6.04 -29.31
N TYR A 1039 20.92 4.74 -29.03
CA TYR A 1039 22.03 3.80 -29.15
C TYR A 1039 22.54 3.66 -30.59
N ARG A 1040 21.62 3.50 -31.55
CA ARG A 1040 21.96 3.41 -32.99
C ARG A 1040 22.57 4.71 -33.50
N GLU A 1041 22.00 5.85 -33.16
CA GLU A 1041 22.54 7.17 -33.52
C GLU A 1041 23.97 7.35 -32.99
N THR A 1042 24.24 6.90 -31.75
CA THR A 1042 25.55 7.02 -31.11
C THR A 1042 26.60 6.08 -31.73
N THR A 1043 26.18 4.88 -32.13
CA THR A 1043 27.06 3.82 -32.65
C THR A 1043 27.09 3.76 -34.18
N ASP A 1044 26.51 4.75 -34.85
CA ASP A 1044 26.51 4.82 -36.31
C ASP A 1044 27.93 4.78 -36.88
N GLY A 1045 28.11 4.00 -37.94
CA GLY A 1045 29.41 3.77 -38.58
C GLY A 1045 30.43 2.94 -37.79
N GLN A 1046 30.12 2.45 -36.58
CA GLN A 1046 31.04 1.61 -35.81
C GLN A 1046 31.08 0.16 -36.33
N PRO A 1047 32.26 -0.47 -36.43
CA PRO A 1047 32.38 -1.82 -37.00
C PRO A 1047 31.86 -2.94 -36.08
N PHE A 1048 31.59 -2.63 -34.80
CA PHE A 1048 31.10 -3.61 -33.84
C PHE A 1048 29.58 -3.84 -33.91
N VAL A 1049 28.83 -2.94 -34.57
CA VAL A 1049 27.40 -3.13 -34.84
C VAL A 1049 27.16 -3.72 -36.23
N PRO A 1050 26.02 -4.39 -36.47
CA PRO A 1050 25.68 -4.88 -37.80
C PRO A 1050 25.53 -3.75 -38.83
N ALA A 1051 25.92 -4.03 -40.07
CA ALA A 1051 25.89 -3.02 -41.15
C ALA A 1051 24.49 -2.84 -41.78
N GLY A 1052 23.64 -3.87 -41.73
CA GLY A 1052 22.30 -3.85 -42.33
C GLY A 1052 21.19 -4.11 -41.33
N ASP A 1053 20.00 -3.56 -41.61
CA ASP A 1053 18.82 -3.69 -40.74
C ASP A 1053 18.35 -5.14 -40.58
N GLN A 1054 18.65 -6.02 -41.55
CA GLN A 1054 18.28 -7.43 -41.48
C GLN A 1054 19.09 -8.16 -40.40
N ALA A 1055 20.41 -8.01 -40.37
CA ALA A 1055 21.27 -8.57 -39.34
C ALA A 1055 20.99 -7.95 -37.97
N TRP A 1056 20.70 -6.64 -37.92
CA TRP A 1056 20.21 -5.98 -36.69
C TRP A 1056 18.97 -6.67 -36.14
N ARG A 1057 17.94 -6.85 -36.97
CA ARG A 1057 16.68 -7.48 -36.56
C ARG A 1057 16.91 -8.92 -36.08
N ILE A 1058 17.65 -9.72 -36.85
CA ILE A 1058 17.91 -11.14 -36.51
C ILE A 1058 18.69 -11.26 -35.19
N LEU A 1059 19.78 -10.49 -35.03
CA LEU A 1059 20.62 -10.58 -33.83
C LEU A 1059 19.93 -10.03 -32.60
N LEU A 1060 19.25 -8.88 -32.71
CA LEU A 1060 18.55 -8.28 -31.59
C LEU A 1060 17.40 -9.18 -31.11
N ASP A 1061 16.58 -9.70 -32.02
CA ASP A 1061 15.51 -10.65 -31.68
C ASP A 1061 16.08 -11.89 -30.99
N ALA A 1062 17.22 -12.42 -31.49
CA ALA A 1062 17.85 -13.59 -30.91
C ALA A 1062 18.38 -13.34 -29.48
N TYR A 1063 19.04 -12.19 -29.24
CA TYR A 1063 19.54 -11.85 -27.90
C TYR A 1063 18.43 -11.48 -26.91
N VAL A 1064 17.36 -10.79 -27.35
CA VAL A 1064 16.19 -10.51 -26.50
C VAL A 1064 15.48 -11.81 -26.14
N LEU A 1065 15.33 -12.74 -27.11
CA LEU A 1065 14.75 -14.05 -26.86
C LEU A 1065 15.62 -14.88 -25.90
N ASP A 1066 16.93 -14.86 -26.06
CA ASP A 1066 17.87 -15.55 -25.16
C ASP A 1066 17.79 -15.01 -23.72
N LYS A 1067 17.76 -13.68 -23.57
CA LYS A 1067 17.65 -13.03 -22.26
C LYS A 1067 16.33 -13.36 -21.57
N VAL A 1068 15.19 -13.35 -22.29
CA VAL A 1068 13.90 -13.72 -21.69
C VAL A 1068 13.82 -15.21 -21.33
N LEU A 1069 14.49 -16.09 -22.07
CA LEU A 1069 14.60 -17.51 -21.73
C LEU A 1069 15.50 -17.74 -20.51
N TYR A 1070 16.58 -16.97 -20.38
CA TYR A 1070 17.40 -16.96 -19.18
C TYR A 1070 16.57 -16.50 -17.95
N GLU A 1071 15.84 -15.40 -18.08
CA GLU A 1071 14.94 -14.88 -17.05
C GLU A 1071 13.90 -15.92 -16.64
N LEU A 1072 13.27 -16.60 -17.60
CA LEU A 1072 12.32 -17.68 -17.32
C LEU A 1072 12.96 -18.81 -16.49
N ALA A 1073 14.16 -19.26 -16.88
CA ALA A 1073 14.88 -20.29 -16.14
C ALA A 1073 15.24 -19.83 -14.71
N TYR A 1074 15.65 -18.57 -14.56
CA TYR A 1074 15.97 -17.99 -13.26
C TYR A 1074 14.74 -17.90 -12.35
N GLU A 1075 13.60 -17.39 -12.85
CA GLU A 1075 12.38 -17.24 -12.05
C GLU A 1075 11.73 -18.59 -11.71
N LEU A 1076 11.89 -19.62 -12.55
CA LEU A 1076 11.49 -20.99 -12.24
C LEU A 1076 12.21 -21.53 -10.99
N ASP A 1077 13.48 -21.18 -10.79
CA ASP A 1077 14.30 -21.67 -9.69
C ASP A 1077 14.19 -20.81 -8.42
N ASN A 1078 13.89 -19.51 -8.55
CA ASN A 1078 14.02 -18.55 -7.44
C ASN A 1078 12.71 -17.87 -7.03
N ARG A 1079 11.82 -17.49 -7.97
CA ARG A 1079 10.59 -16.73 -7.66
C ARG A 1079 9.44 -17.13 -8.60
N PRO A 1080 8.74 -18.26 -8.33
CA PRO A 1080 7.69 -18.76 -9.22
C PRO A 1080 6.54 -17.76 -9.50
N GLY A 1081 6.26 -16.85 -8.56
CA GLY A 1081 5.25 -15.79 -8.74
C GLY A 1081 5.61 -14.71 -9.78
N TRP A 1082 6.88 -14.62 -10.20
CA TRP A 1082 7.35 -13.63 -11.18
C TRP A 1082 7.41 -14.18 -12.63
N ILE A 1083 7.15 -15.49 -12.81
CA ILE A 1083 7.20 -16.18 -14.11
C ILE A 1083 6.28 -15.54 -15.18
N ARG A 1084 5.23 -14.83 -14.75
CA ARG A 1084 4.31 -14.15 -15.66
C ARG A 1084 5.01 -13.13 -16.58
N VAL A 1085 6.02 -12.40 -16.07
CA VAL A 1085 6.77 -11.41 -16.86
C VAL A 1085 7.51 -12.05 -18.05
N PRO A 1086 8.40 -13.05 -17.85
CA PRO A 1086 9.11 -13.66 -18.98
C PRO A 1086 8.19 -14.45 -19.93
N LEU A 1087 7.09 -15.06 -19.43
CA LEU A 1087 6.12 -15.70 -20.32
C LEU A 1087 5.45 -14.70 -21.27
N THR A 1088 5.00 -13.55 -20.76
CA THR A 1088 4.45 -12.46 -21.59
C THR A 1088 5.48 -11.97 -22.61
N GLY A 1089 6.74 -11.79 -22.19
CA GLY A 1089 7.84 -11.39 -23.08
C GLY A 1089 8.10 -12.37 -24.23
N ILE A 1090 8.05 -13.69 -23.97
CA ILE A 1090 8.19 -14.71 -25.02
C ILE A 1090 7.00 -14.67 -25.98
N LEU A 1091 5.77 -14.53 -25.47
CA LEU A 1091 4.56 -14.49 -26.30
C LEU A 1091 4.46 -13.23 -27.17
N ALA A 1092 5.12 -12.13 -26.78
CA ALA A 1092 5.18 -10.89 -27.55
C ALA A 1092 5.82 -11.07 -28.94
N PHE A 1093 6.72 -12.05 -29.12
CA PHE A 1093 7.35 -12.35 -30.41
C PHE A 1093 6.36 -12.81 -31.51
N ASP A 1094 5.12 -13.18 -31.16
CA ASP A 1094 4.09 -13.56 -32.13
C ASP A 1094 3.08 -12.46 -32.45
N ARG A 1095 2.89 -11.48 -31.55
CA ARG A 1095 2.02 -10.32 -31.85
C ARG A 1095 2.55 -9.50 -33.04
N LEU A 1096 3.84 -9.66 -33.35
CA LEU A 1096 4.58 -9.01 -34.44
C LEU A 1096 4.60 -9.80 -35.76
N ALA A 1097 4.08 -11.03 -35.78
CA ALA A 1097 4.05 -11.90 -36.96
C ALA A 1097 2.67 -11.93 -37.66
N ARG A 1098 1.66 -11.27 -37.07
CA ARG A 1098 0.36 -10.95 -37.68
C ARG A 1098 0.38 -9.49 -38.09
#